data_AF-A0A7V1TV37-F1
#
_entry.id   AF-A0A7V1TV37-F1
#
_cell.length_a   1.000
_cell.length_b   1.000
_cell.length_c   1.000
_cell.angle_alpha   90.00
_cell.angle_beta   90.00
_cell.angle_gamma   90.00
#
_symmetry.space_group_name_H-M   'P 1'
#
loop_
_entity.id
_entity.type
_entity.pdbx_description
1 polymer ?
#
loop_
_entity_poly.entity_id
_entity_poly.type
_entity_poly.pdbx_seq_one_letter_code
_entity_poly.pdbx_strand_id
1 'polypeptide(L)'
;MSTQHIIHQLRSRINETRRRLYRKEFLHRLLTIYSVLLLVGGIILSLESLVEFNTAVRSIIFYTYWSLAALLMIVFAGKQFLQFAGVLSNHTDEEIARLIGKHFPTVGDRLENTLDLAAMIERNDQFSSRELIEVSLEHFHRSTERINFAEAVSYTGVINNMRIVGAVTVALFVTIIISGSPFAVAAERLWNHNKEYERSLPFTILVEPGDVEIVKGETVSVRARVVPNGTQPVPPEVTLAFAEEGIAVEQRFAVRQDSNKTFSYQFASLKNSLHYKFDVEGISSKQYKVSVTDRPFVRSLSVVITPPAYSQLPRQQLDENVGDIMALAGSNIHWTITSNKEIDKGFIVFKDGSELPLKNRNGEYTASYVVMHPTSYYIELEDTRGITTNTVIEYGIKIIPDAFPTVEILSPGRNIDITEQMTLPMTFKVNDDFGVRRLQLSYRLVQSRFAQAEQNYTNVVLFDTLKLTDGVVDYEWNLSSLGLVPEDVVEYFAEVFDNDNINGPKSGRSQTYLLRLPSLDEVFADADKAHNDALKTMEQALKEAEELKKNVDELSNDLKRNQTMEWQKQKKAEELAKKYEEIQKKVDEVRKQTEELMEHLQNNNALSQETLEKYLELQKVMQQLNSPEFQEAMKRMQQAMQSISPEQMREAIQQAQFSEEQFRKSIERTINLLKRIQVEQKVDEAVKRAQEMMREQEAIQKETEQMKEGDTQKADALARRQEEMNKKLEELQQSLDDVHEKMEEFPKEMPLEQLEEAQRSAGDKQMKEAIKQSVQQLRSQQRQQAAAQQQQALSGMQELSEQLSEVQEQLLNNQMRETMDALRKSMRDLLQLSQQQEQIKNQSRTLDPNSQQFQEVAQRQQSLVGDLANIANALAELSQKSFVVTPEMGKQIGRAMGHMEQAMNSIEQRNGQMVSAQQAEAMAALNKAATLLQGAMQSLQQQGGQGGGSLLQQLRSMAMQQQSINMQTQQLGQQQGLSQQQLQEIGRLARQQEAVRKSLEQLQREAEGNPERNRIMGDLNKIAEDMKEVVEQLQQNNVDPNTVQQQERILSRLLQAQRSLRERDFEQRRKATVGITPSRPSPVQLSQTKDSQLQRDLQRAIDAGYSKEYIELIKKYYEALKNKN
;
A
#
# COMPACT_ATOMS: atom_id res chain seq x y z
N MET A 1 -40.92 -30.64 123.41
CA MET A 1 -40.37 -31.53 122.35
C MET A 1 -38.86 -31.46 122.41
N SER A 2 -38.10 -32.42 121.85
CA SER A 2 -36.63 -32.28 121.84
C SER A 2 -36.19 -31.19 120.86
N THR A 3 -35.12 -30.48 121.23
CA THR A 3 -34.61 -29.28 120.54
C THR A 3 -34.25 -29.54 119.08
N GLN A 4 -33.78 -30.75 118.75
CA GLN A 4 -33.50 -31.17 117.37
C GLN A 4 -34.76 -31.19 116.47
N HIS A 5 -35.93 -31.50 117.01
CA HIS A 5 -37.17 -31.56 116.22
C HIS A 5 -37.56 -30.18 115.68
N ILE A 6 -37.35 -29.14 116.49
CA ILE A 6 -37.63 -27.73 116.14
C ILE A 6 -36.73 -27.27 114.98
N ILE A 7 -35.42 -27.58 115.05
CA ILE A 7 -34.43 -27.20 114.03
C ILE A 7 -34.78 -27.83 112.66
N HIS A 8 -35.16 -29.13 112.66
CA HIS A 8 -35.54 -29.82 111.44
C HIS A 8 -36.79 -29.22 110.77
N GLN A 9 -37.81 -28.85 111.56
CA GLN A 9 -39.00 -28.20 111.02
C GLN A 9 -38.70 -26.84 110.37
N LEU A 10 -37.81 -26.03 110.97
CA LEU A 10 -37.42 -24.73 110.41
C LEU A 10 -36.72 -24.84 109.05
N ARG A 11 -35.72 -25.73 108.92
CA ARG A 11 -35.04 -25.97 107.62
C ARG A 11 -35.99 -26.53 106.55
N SER A 12 -36.95 -27.37 106.93
CA SER A 12 -37.97 -27.90 106.01
C SER A 12 -38.79 -26.79 105.35
N ARG A 13 -39.27 -25.82 106.14
CA ARG A 13 -40.07 -24.66 105.68
C ARG A 13 -39.29 -23.70 104.77
N ILE A 14 -37.97 -23.56 104.97
CA ILE A 14 -37.09 -22.79 104.08
C ILE A 14 -37.00 -23.45 102.70
N ASN A 15 -36.74 -24.76 102.65
CA ASN A 15 -36.66 -25.51 101.37
C ASN A 15 -37.98 -25.54 100.59
N GLU A 16 -39.12 -25.55 101.27
CA GLU A 16 -40.44 -25.45 100.62
C GLU A 16 -40.59 -24.12 99.85
N THR A 17 -40.13 -23.02 100.44
CA THR A 17 -40.17 -21.68 99.83
C THR A 17 -39.29 -21.62 98.58
N ARG A 18 -38.08 -22.19 98.62
CA ARG A 18 -37.17 -22.31 97.46
C ARG A 18 -37.82 -23.05 96.28
N ARG A 19 -38.46 -24.19 96.53
CA ARG A 19 -39.17 -24.98 95.50
C ARG A 19 -40.34 -24.23 94.86
N ARG A 20 -41.02 -23.35 95.63
CA ARG A 20 -42.12 -22.52 95.14
C ARG A 20 -41.66 -21.47 94.12
N LEU A 21 -40.44 -20.96 94.24
CA LEU A 21 -39.87 -19.98 93.30
C LEU A 21 -39.58 -20.59 91.92
N TYR A 22 -38.82 -21.68 91.85
CA TYR A 22 -38.48 -22.32 90.56
C TYR A 22 -39.71 -22.80 89.77
N ARG A 23 -40.78 -23.24 90.46
CA ARG A 23 -42.07 -23.57 89.82
C ARG A 23 -42.70 -22.40 89.07
N LYS A 24 -42.56 -21.17 89.57
CA LYS A 24 -43.17 -19.96 88.96
C LYS A 24 -42.50 -19.61 87.63
N GLU A 25 -41.17 -19.65 87.58
CA GLU A 25 -40.40 -19.26 86.40
C GLU A 25 -40.57 -20.26 85.25
N PHE A 26 -40.63 -21.56 85.56
CA PHE A 26 -40.87 -22.62 84.59
C PHE A 26 -42.25 -22.51 83.91
N LEU A 27 -43.32 -22.32 84.71
CA LEU A 27 -44.68 -22.19 84.19
C LEU A 27 -44.86 -21.01 83.23
N HIS A 28 -44.19 -19.88 83.52
CA HIS A 28 -44.26 -18.70 82.65
C HIS A 28 -43.68 -18.97 81.25
N ARG A 29 -42.55 -19.68 81.16
CA ARG A 29 -41.89 -20.02 79.88
C ARG A 29 -42.70 -21.01 79.03
N LEU A 30 -43.24 -22.06 79.65
CA LEU A 30 -44.12 -23.01 78.95
C LEU A 30 -45.31 -22.30 78.28
N LEU A 31 -45.92 -21.37 78.99
CA LEU A 31 -47.12 -20.68 78.54
C LEU A 31 -46.87 -19.81 77.29
N THR A 32 -45.69 -19.17 77.22
CA THR A 32 -45.27 -18.41 76.04
C THR A 32 -44.99 -19.26 74.80
N ILE A 33 -44.52 -20.50 74.96
CA ILE A 33 -44.26 -21.43 73.84
C ILE A 33 -45.60 -21.92 73.26
N TYR A 34 -46.54 -22.31 74.12
CA TYR A 34 -47.85 -22.82 73.69
C TYR A 34 -48.65 -21.80 72.87
N SER A 35 -48.64 -20.52 73.24
CA SER A 35 -49.33 -19.46 72.48
C SER A 35 -48.79 -19.26 71.06
N VAL A 36 -47.49 -19.52 70.82
CA VAL A 36 -46.89 -19.38 69.47
C VAL A 36 -47.32 -20.54 68.57
N LEU A 37 -47.30 -21.77 69.09
CA LEU A 37 -47.70 -22.95 68.31
C LEU A 37 -49.17 -22.92 67.89
N LEU A 38 -50.06 -22.50 68.81
CA LEU A 38 -51.49 -22.42 68.55
C LEU A 38 -51.84 -21.47 67.39
N LEU A 39 -51.14 -20.34 67.31
CA LEU A 39 -51.32 -19.36 66.22
C LEU A 39 -50.88 -19.92 64.85
N VAL A 40 -49.78 -20.68 64.80
CA VAL A 40 -49.30 -21.32 63.55
C VAL A 40 -50.24 -22.44 63.11
N GLY A 41 -50.75 -23.26 64.05
CA GLY A 41 -51.65 -24.38 63.73
C GLY A 41 -52.99 -23.95 63.11
N GLY A 42 -53.58 -22.86 63.59
CA GLY A 42 -54.85 -22.34 63.05
C GLY A 42 -54.75 -21.84 61.60
N ILE A 43 -53.59 -21.32 61.20
CA ILE A 43 -53.33 -20.88 59.82
C ILE A 43 -53.28 -22.09 58.87
N ILE A 44 -52.59 -23.16 59.27
CA ILE A 44 -52.48 -24.41 58.49
C ILE A 44 -53.86 -25.03 58.23
N LEU A 45 -54.69 -25.14 59.27
CA LEU A 45 -56.02 -25.73 59.18
C LEU A 45 -56.92 -24.98 58.18
N SER A 46 -56.77 -23.65 58.12
CA SER A 46 -57.55 -22.78 57.24
C SER A 46 -57.11 -22.88 55.78
N LEU A 47 -55.85 -23.21 55.52
CA LEU A 47 -55.35 -23.39 54.15
C LEU A 47 -55.82 -24.72 53.55
N GLU A 48 -55.83 -25.81 54.31
CA GLU A 48 -56.35 -27.10 53.83
C GLU A 48 -57.85 -27.03 53.46
N SER A 49 -58.66 -26.32 54.25
CA SER A 49 -60.11 -26.23 54.03
C SER A 49 -60.50 -25.48 52.75
N LEU A 50 -59.56 -24.76 52.14
CA LEU A 50 -59.73 -24.01 50.91
C LEU A 50 -59.04 -24.66 49.69
N VAL A 51 -57.94 -25.37 49.90
CA VAL A 51 -57.06 -25.85 48.81
C VAL A 51 -57.15 -27.36 48.56
N GLU A 52 -57.73 -28.12 49.50
CA GLU A 52 -57.88 -29.58 49.42
C GLU A 52 -56.57 -30.31 49.01
N PHE A 53 -55.48 -30.03 49.75
CA PHE A 53 -54.11 -30.39 49.35
C PHE A 53 -53.94 -31.85 48.92
N ASN A 54 -53.04 -32.13 47.97
CA ASN A 54 -52.72 -33.52 47.67
C ASN A 54 -51.97 -34.21 48.83
N THR A 55 -51.94 -35.54 48.78
CA THR A 55 -51.24 -36.46 49.71
C THR A 55 -49.83 -36.00 50.12
N ALA A 56 -49.06 -35.43 49.19
CA ALA A 56 -47.66 -35.06 49.43
C ALA A 56 -47.51 -33.75 50.25
N VAL A 57 -48.28 -32.72 49.94
CA VAL A 57 -48.16 -31.40 50.62
C VAL A 57 -48.58 -31.49 52.09
N ARG A 58 -49.67 -32.22 52.37
CA ARG A 58 -50.14 -32.52 53.74
C ARG A 58 -49.03 -33.13 54.60
N SER A 59 -48.27 -34.07 54.01
CA SER A 59 -47.16 -34.77 54.67
C SER A 59 -46.03 -33.80 55.09
N ILE A 60 -45.63 -32.87 54.21
CA ILE A 60 -44.52 -31.93 54.48
C ILE A 60 -44.90 -30.93 55.59
N ILE A 61 -46.12 -30.38 55.53
CA ILE A 61 -46.62 -29.43 56.54
C ILE A 61 -46.68 -30.09 57.93
N PHE A 62 -47.10 -31.36 58.00
CA PHE A 62 -47.15 -32.12 59.24
C PHE A 62 -45.76 -32.25 59.90
N TYR A 63 -44.74 -32.72 59.17
CA TYR A 63 -43.40 -32.91 59.75
C TYR A 63 -42.70 -31.60 60.13
N THR A 64 -42.85 -30.54 59.32
CA THR A 64 -42.22 -29.24 59.58
C THR A 64 -42.78 -28.55 60.83
N TYR A 65 -44.10 -28.58 61.03
CA TYR A 65 -44.76 -28.03 62.23
C TYR A 65 -44.26 -28.68 63.52
N TRP A 66 -44.21 -30.01 63.58
CA TRP A 66 -43.74 -30.74 64.75
C TRP A 66 -42.24 -30.57 65.02
N SER A 67 -41.42 -30.45 63.97
CA SER A 67 -39.98 -30.19 64.10
C SER A 67 -39.70 -28.83 64.77
N LEU A 68 -40.44 -27.79 64.39
CA LEU A 68 -40.33 -26.45 64.98
C LEU A 68 -40.77 -26.43 66.46
N ALA A 69 -41.82 -27.16 66.80
CA ALA A 69 -42.29 -27.29 68.19
C ALA A 69 -41.26 -27.92 69.12
N ALA A 70 -40.56 -28.98 68.67
CA ALA A 70 -39.50 -29.63 69.42
C ALA A 70 -38.32 -28.68 69.71
N LEU A 71 -37.89 -27.90 68.71
CA LEU A 71 -36.78 -26.95 68.83
C LEU A 71 -37.05 -25.87 69.90
N LEU A 72 -38.24 -25.28 69.90
CA LEU A 72 -38.62 -24.23 70.85
C LEU A 72 -38.65 -24.74 72.30
N MET A 73 -39.13 -25.97 72.53
CA MET A 73 -39.16 -26.60 73.85
C MET A 73 -37.76 -26.83 74.42
N ILE A 74 -36.84 -27.37 73.61
CA ILE A 74 -35.47 -27.69 74.04
C ILE A 74 -34.71 -26.41 74.44
N VAL A 75 -34.76 -25.37 73.59
CA VAL A 75 -33.98 -24.14 73.79
C VAL A 75 -34.52 -23.28 74.94
N PHE A 76 -35.84 -23.10 75.05
CA PHE A 76 -36.42 -22.09 75.95
C PHE A 76 -37.04 -22.62 77.25
N ALA A 77 -37.31 -23.92 77.37
CA ALA A 77 -37.85 -24.52 78.60
C ALA A 77 -36.87 -25.46 79.32
N GLY A 78 -35.87 -26.02 78.61
CA GLY A 78 -34.93 -27.01 79.16
C GLY A 78 -34.13 -26.53 80.37
N LYS A 79 -33.60 -25.29 80.33
CA LYS A 79 -32.80 -24.72 81.44
C LYS A 79 -33.60 -24.59 82.73
N GLN A 80 -34.83 -24.10 82.64
CA GLN A 80 -35.72 -23.90 83.79
C GLN A 80 -36.28 -25.22 84.33
N PHE A 81 -36.48 -26.22 83.46
CA PHE A 81 -36.85 -27.57 83.91
C PHE A 81 -35.77 -28.20 84.80
N LEU A 82 -34.48 -28.10 84.44
CA LEU A 82 -33.37 -28.62 85.25
C LEU A 82 -33.24 -27.94 86.62
N GLN A 83 -33.58 -26.65 86.71
CA GLN A 83 -33.67 -25.91 87.97
C GLN A 83 -34.87 -26.37 88.82
N PHE A 84 -36.04 -26.55 88.20
CA PHE A 84 -37.23 -27.07 88.89
C PHE A 84 -37.04 -28.52 89.39
N ALA A 85 -36.35 -29.37 88.62
CA ALA A 85 -36.04 -30.75 88.99
C ALA A 85 -35.02 -30.87 90.14
N GLY A 86 -34.43 -29.76 90.60
CA GLY A 86 -33.47 -29.72 91.71
C GLY A 86 -32.05 -30.15 91.34
N VAL A 87 -31.73 -30.26 90.04
CA VAL A 87 -30.40 -30.67 89.55
C VAL A 87 -29.43 -29.48 89.54
N LEU A 88 -29.93 -28.25 89.35
CA LEU A 88 -29.16 -27.02 89.56
C LEU A 88 -29.75 -26.22 90.74
N SER A 89 -28.89 -25.88 91.71
CA SER A 89 -29.21 -25.03 92.87
C SER A 89 -28.54 -23.67 92.72
N ASN A 90 -29.25 -22.58 93.03
CA ASN A 90 -28.73 -21.22 92.84
C ASN A 90 -29.12 -20.23 93.97
N HIS A 91 -29.64 -20.72 95.11
CA HIS A 91 -30.04 -19.90 96.26
C HIS A 91 -29.63 -20.54 97.58
N THR A 92 -28.97 -19.81 98.48
CA THR A 92 -28.54 -20.29 99.80
C THR A 92 -29.68 -20.28 100.82
N ASP A 93 -29.50 -20.94 101.97
CA ASP A 93 -30.52 -20.95 103.04
C ASP A 93 -30.67 -19.55 103.68
N GLU A 94 -29.57 -18.79 103.79
CA GLU A 94 -29.56 -17.38 104.20
C GLU A 94 -30.36 -16.48 103.24
N GLU A 95 -30.20 -16.61 101.92
CA GLU A 95 -30.97 -15.81 100.95
C GLU A 95 -32.48 -16.02 101.10
N ILE A 96 -32.90 -17.28 101.30
CA ILE A 96 -34.31 -17.61 101.51
C ILE A 96 -34.78 -17.14 102.89
N ALA A 97 -33.96 -17.25 103.94
CA ALA A 97 -34.26 -16.67 105.25
C ALA A 97 -34.44 -15.14 105.19
N ARG A 98 -33.59 -14.44 104.41
CA ARG A 98 -33.67 -12.99 104.19
C ARG A 98 -34.88 -12.59 103.33
N LEU A 99 -35.29 -13.44 102.38
CA LEU A 99 -36.55 -13.29 101.62
C LEU A 99 -37.77 -13.40 102.55
N ILE A 100 -37.77 -14.36 103.47
CA ILE A 100 -38.81 -14.57 104.48
C ILE A 100 -38.83 -13.40 105.48
N GLY A 101 -37.66 -12.97 105.98
CA GLY A 101 -37.51 -11.87 106.93
C GLY A 101 -37.99 -10.52 106.39
N LYS A 102 -37.74 -10.23 105.10
CA LYS A 102 -38.31 -9.05 104.42
C LYS A 102 -39.84 -9.10 104.29
N HIS A 103 -40.43 -10.29 104.22
CA HIS A 103 -41.87 -10.46 104.04
C HIS A 103 -42.65 -10.43 105.38
N PHE A 104 -42.04 -10.90 106.46
CA PHE A 104 -42.66 -10.96 107.79
C PHE A 104 -41.84 -10.15 108.83
N PRO A 105 -42.23 -8.89 109.14
CA PRO A 105 -41.53 -8.06 110.12
C PRO A 105 -41.45 -8.65 111.54
N THR A 106 -42.37 -9.55 111.89
CA THR A 106 -42.37 -10.30 113.16
C THR A 106 -41.30 -11.37 113.24
N VAL A 107 -40.79 -11.84 112.10
CA VAL A 107 -39.69 -12.80 111.99
C VAL A 107 -38.36 -12.03 111.95
N GLY A 108 -38.20 -11.14 110.96
CA GLY A 108 -37.00 -10.33 110.77
C GLY A 108 -35.69 -11.14 110.87
N ASP A 109 -34.65 -10.49 111.41
CA ASP A 109 -33.30 -11.06 111.55
C ASP A 109 -33.23 -12.15 112.65
N ARG A 110 -34.33 -12.43 113.36
CA ARG A 110 -34.37 -13.43 114.45
C ARG A 110 -34.29 -14.86 113.91
N LEU A 111 -34.76 -15.11 112.68
CA LEU A 111 -34.62 -16.42 112.04
C LEU A 111 -33.15 -16.75 111.73
N GLU A 112 -32.35 -15.74 111.37
CA GLU A 112 -30.91 -15.85 111.12
C GLU A 112 -30.18 -16.14 112.44
N ASN A 113 -30.37 -15.27 113.46
CA ASN A 113 -29.76 -15.45 114.80
C ASN A 113 -30.15 -16.77 115.51
N THR A 114 -31.35 -17.31 115.30
CA THR A 114 -31.77 -18.58 115.94
C THR A 114 -31.23 -19.82 115.24
N LEU A 115 -30.87 -19.73 113.95
CA LEU A 115 -30.12 -20.77 113.26
C LEU A 115 -28.67 -20.83 113.76
N ASP A 116 -28.06 -19.69 114.09
CA ASP A 116 -26.72 -19.65 114.70
C ASP A 116 -26.70 -20.22 116.13
N LEU A 117 -27.67 -19.86 116.97
CA LEU A 117 -27.81 -20.45 118.32
C LEU A 117 -28.07 -21.96 118.26
N ALA A 118 -28.84 -22.43 117.28
CA ALA A 118 -29.01 -23.86 117.03
C ALA A 118 -27.69 -24.56 116.68
N ALA A 119 -26.85 -23.92 115.85
CA ALA A 119 -25.53 -24.45 115.49
C ALA A 119 -24.55 -24.52 116.69
N MET A 120 -24.73 -23.69 117.72
CA MET A 120 -23.97 -23.80 118.98
C MET A 120 -24.40 -24.99 119.84
N ILE A 121 -25.69 -25.34 119.88
CA ILE A 121 -26.15 -26.55 120.60
C ILE A 121 -25.58 -27.82 119.97
N GLU A 122 -25.45 -27.86 118.64
CA GLU A 122 -24.79 -28.98 117.93
C GLU A 122 -23.28 -29.11 118.26
N ARG A 123 -22.67 -28.15 118.99
CA ARG A 123 -21.25 -28.14 119.39
C ARG A 123 -20.96 -28.42 120.88
N ASN A 124 -21.99 -28.47 121.74
CA ASN A 124 -21.95 -29.04 123.11
C ASN A 124 -20.90 -28.44 124.09
N ASP A 125 -21.10 -27.17 124.48
CA ASP A 125 -20.16 -26.37 125.31
C ASP A 125 -20.45 -26.39 126.83
N GLN A 126 -19.43 -26.20 127.69
CA GLN A 126 -19.46 -26.60 129.12
C GLN A 126 -19.64 -25.49 130.18
N PHE A 127 -19.50 -24.20 129.83
CA PHE A 127 -19.63 -23.08 130.79
C PHE A 127 -20.92 -22.26 130.64
N SER A 128 -21.81 -22.65 129.72
CA SER A 128 -23.04 -21.94 129.38
C SER A 128 -24.24 -22.82 129.69
N SER A 129 -25.21 -22.34 130.47
CA SER A 129 -26.37 -23.14 130.88
C SER A 129 -27.26 -23.49 129.68
N ARG A 130 -27.13 -24.73 129.20
CA ARG A 130 -27.86 -25.35 128.08
C ARG A 130 -29.36 -25.06 128.09
N GLU A 131 -29.95 -25.06 129.27
CA GLU A 131 -31.37 -24.79 129.55
C GLU A 131 -31.83 -23.40 129.06
N LEU A 132 -30.98 -22.36 129.10
CA LEU A 132 -31.32 -21.03 128.58
C LEU A 132 -31.48 -21.01 127.05
N ILE A 133 -30.64 -21.76 126.32
CA ILE A 133 -30.66 -21.76 124.85
C ILE A 133 -31.88 -22.54 124.35
N GLU A 134 -32.19 -23.70 124.96
CA GLU A 134 -33.39 -24.47 124.62
C GLU A 134 -34.69 -23.66 124.83
N VAL A 135 -34.78 -22.89 125.91
CA VAL A 135 -35.93 -21.98 126.17
C VAL A 135 -36.05 -20.90 125.08
N SER A 136 -34.93 -20.31 124.63
CA SER A 136 -34.96 -19.30 123.54
C SER A 136 -35.42 -19.88 122.19
N LEU A 137 -35.00 -21.10 121.87
CA LEU A 137 -35.41 -21.83 120.67
C LEU A 137 -36.89 -22.20 120.73
N GLU A 138 -37.38 -22.69 121.88
CA GLU A 138 -38.81 -22.98 122.05
C GLU A 138 -39.67 -21.71 121.98
N HIS A 139 -39.19 -20.59 122.54
CA HIS A 139 -39.89 -19.30 122.45
C HIS A 139 -39.97 -18.79 121.00
N PHE A 140 -38.87 -18.84 120.24
CA PHE A 140 -38.89 -18.45 118.83
C PHE A 140 -39.77 -19.38 117.99
N HIS A 141 -39.70 -20.69 118.24
CA HIS A 141 -40.54 -21.67 117.57
C HIS A 141 -42.03 -21.38 117.78
N ARG A 142 -42.50 -21.27 119.03
CA ARG A 142 -43.91 -20.94 119.34
C ARG A 142 -44.35 -19.60 118.75
N SER A 143 -43.47 -18.59 118.69
CA SER A 143 -43.80 -17.29 118.10
C SER A 143 -43.88 -17.29 116.56
N THR A 144 -43.28 -18.29 115.89
CA THR A 144 -43.29 -18.43 114.42
C THR A 144 -44.07 -19.65 113.90
N GLU A 145 -44.58 -20.51 114.79
CA GLU A 145 -45.32 -21.74 114.49
C GLU A 145 -46.52 -21.48 113.56
N ARG A 146 -47.26 -20.39 113.81
CA ARG A 146 -48.45 -19.98 113.04
C ARG A 146 -48.17 -19.20 111.74
N ILE A 147 -46.91 -18.87 111.44
CA ILE A 147 -46.52 -18.13 110.23
C ILE A 147 -46.13 -19.13 109.14
N ASN A 148 -46.52 -18.92 107.87
CA ASN A 148 -46.08 -19.77 106.76
C ASN A 148 -45.01 -19.06 105.89
N PHE A 149 -43.79 -19.60 105.89
CA PHE A 149 -42.66 -19.04 105.14
C PHE A 149 -42.87 -19.08 103.61
N ALA A 150 -43.64 -20.04 103.10
CA ALA A 150 -43.84 -20.23 101.68
C ALA A 150 -44.68 -19.13 101.01
N GLU A 151 -45.29 -18.21 101.76
CA GLU A 151 -46.12 -17.12 101.19
C GLU A 151 -45.31 -15.96 100.60
N ALA A 152 -44.00 -15.87 100.89
CA ALA A 152 -43.10 -14.85 100.33
C ALA A 152 -42.97 -14.90 98.79
N VAL A 153 -43.56 -15.91 98.10
CA VAL A 153 -43.50 -16.09 96.64
C VAL A 153 -44.91 -16.18 96.03
N SER A 154 -45.33 -15.11 95.33
CA SER A 154 -46.67 -14.99 94.72
C SER A 154 -46.72 -15.34 93.21
N TYR A 155 -47.85 -15.91 92.75
CA TYR A 155 -48.05 -16.42 91.37
C TYR A 155 -48.94 -15.53 90.46
N THR A 156 -49.47 -14.42 90.96
CA THR A 156 -50.57 -13.64 90.33
C THR A 156 -50.34 -13.31 88.84
N GLY A 157 -49.14 -12.90 88.45
CA GLY A 157 -48.82 -12.60 87.04
C GLY A 157 -48.91 -13.80 86.07
N VAL A 158 -48.65 -15.02 86.54
CA VAL A 158 -48.72 -16.23 85.68
C VAL A 158 -50.17 -16.63 85.41
N ILE A 159 -51.04 -16.47 86.41
CA ILE A 159 -52.46 -16.86 86.35
C ILE A 159 -53.24 -16.00 85.33
N ASN A 160 -52.93 -14.70 85.23
CA ASN A 160 -53.61 -13.82 84.27
C ASN A 160 -53.31 -14.20 82.81
N ASN A 161 -52.04 -14.47 82.46
CA ASN A 161 -51.69 -14.89 81.10
C ASN A 161 -52.34 -16.24 80.72
N MET A 162 -52.48 -17.16 81.67
CA MET A 162 -53.12 -18.46 81.45
C MET A 162 -54.59 -18.36 81.02
N ARG A 163 -55.32 -17.36 81.54
CA ARG A 163 -56.73 -17.14 81.18
C ARG A 163 -56.91 -16.70 79.72
N ILE A 164 -56.02 -15.83 79.22
CA ILE A 164 -56.09 -15.32 77.84
C ILE A 164 -55.82 -16.45 76.85
N VAL A 165 -54.75 -17.23 77.07
CA VAL A 165 -54.36 -18.33 76.17
C VAL A 165 -55.40 -19.46 76.18
N GLY A 166 -56.02 -19.74 77.33
CA GLY A 166 -57.14 -20.69 77.43
C GLY A 166 -58.34 -20.30 76.56
N ALA A 167 -58.73 -19.01 76.56
CA ALA A 167 -59.88 -18.54 75.78
C ALA A 167 -59.70 -18.73 74.26
N VAL A 168 -58.51 -18.41 73.73
CA VAL A 168 -58.20 -18.59 72.30
C VAL A 168 -58.21 -20.07 71.91
N THR A 169 -57.75 -20.95 72.81
CA THR A 169 -57.74 -22.40 72.60
C THR A 169 -59.15 -22.98 72.43
N VAL A 170 -60.11 -22.54 73.25
CA VAL A 170 -61.51 -23.00 73.17
C VAL A 170 -62.16 -22.55 71.86
N ALA A 171 -61.91 -21.31 71.43
CA ALA A 171 -62.47 -20.77 70.18
C ALA A 171 -62.05 -21.60 68.94
N LEU A 172 -60.77 -21.99 68.87
CA LEU A 172 -60.25 -22.82 67.77
C LEU A 172 -60.79 -24.26 67.78
N PHE A 173 -61.15 -24.80 68.95
CA PHE A 173 -61.68 -26.16 69.07
C PHE A 173 -63.15 -26.25 68.63
N VAL A 174 -63.95 -25.21 68.90
CA VAL A 174 -65.38 -25.17 68.53
C VAL A 174 -65.57 -25.14 67.01
N THR A 175 -64.72 -24.45 66.25
CA THR A 175 -64.83 -24.40 64.78
C THR A 175 -64.57 -25.74 64.09
N ILE A 176 -63.82 -26.64 64.71
CA ILE A 176 -63.51 -27.98 64.19
C ILE A 176 -64.66 -28.97 64.44
N ILE A 177 -65.37 -28.83 65.57
CA ILE A 177 -66.43 -29.78 65.99
C ILE A 177 -67.73 -29.63 65.18
N ILE A 178 -67.93 -28.51 64.47
CA ILE A 178 -69.12 -28.29 63.64
C ILE A 178 -69.09 -29.27 62.46
N SER A 179 -69.87 -30.34 62.58
CA SER A 179 -69.97 -31.42 61.60
C SER A 179 -70.44 -30.88 60.25
N GLY A 180 -69.76 -31.28 59.17
CA GLY A 180 -69.98 -30.74 57.81
C GLY A 180 -69.33 -29.38 57.54
N SER A 181 -68.60 -28.77 58.50
CA SER A 181 -67.76 -27.61 58.19
C SER A 181 -66.55 -28.00 57.33
N PRO A 182 -66.07 -27.12 56.44
CA PRO A 182 -64.89 -27.40 55.63
C PRO A 182 -63.62 -27.55 56.49
N PHE A 183 -63.60 -26.98 57.70
CA PHE A 183 -62.51 -27.17 58.68
C PHE A 183 -62.49 -28.58 59.31
N ALA A 184 -63.64 -29.21 59.50
CA ALA A 184 -63.70 -30.60 59.99
C ALA A 184 -63.16 -31.57 58.92
N VAL A 185 -63.59 -31.39 57.67
CA VAL A 185 -63.11 -32.18 56.52
C VAL A 185 -61.62 -31.92 56.27
N ALA A 186 -61.15 -30.68 56.45
CA ALA A 186 -59.72 -30.34 56.41
C ALA A 186 -58.91 -31.03 57.51
N ALA A 187 -59.40 -31.03 58.75
CA ALA A 187 -58.75 -31.72 59.86
C ALA A 187 -58.62 -33.23 59.57
N GLU A 188 -59.70 -33.86 59.07
CA GLU A 188 -59.70 -35.27 58.69
C GLU A 188 -58.72 -35.55 57.53
N ARG A 189 -58.66 -34.67 56.53
CA ARG A 189 -57.75 -34.78 55.38
C ARG A 189 -56.27 -34.60 55.75
N LEU A 190 -55.93 -33.60 56.58
CA LEU A 190 -54.58 -33.40 57.11
C LEU A 190 -54.11 -34.58 57.98
N TRP A 191 -55.04 -35.21 58.71
CA TRP A 191 -54.77 -36.41 59.50
C TRP A 191 -54.60 -37.65 58.62
N ASN A 192 -55.55 -37.90 57.71
CA ASN A 192 -55.59 -39.03 56.78
C ASN A 192 -54.97 -38.64 55.43
N HIS A 193 -53.69 -38.28 55.43
CA HIS A 193 -53.03 -37.65 54.30
C HIS A 193 -52.80 -38.53 53.03
N ASN A 194 -53.61 -39.57 52.73
CA ASN A 194 -53.24 -40.65 51.78
C ASN A 194 -54.38 -41.58 51.12
N LYS A 195 -55.57 -41.13 50.59
CA LYS A 195 -56.72 -42.00 50.03
C LYS A 195 -57.76 -41.35 49.00
N GLU A 196 -58.62 -42.15 48.25
CA GLU A 196 -59.64 -41.79 47.14
C GLU A 196 -60.92 -42.77 46.88
N TYR A 197 -62.03 -42.41 46.11
CA TYR A 197 -63.33 -43.19 45.83
C TYR A 197 -64.25 -42.79 44.54
N GLU A 198 -65.25 -43.59 43.98
CA GLU A 198 -66.21 -43.27 42.80
C GLU A 198 -67.54 -44.17 42.50
N ARG A 199 -68.46 -43.92 41.47
CA ARG A 199 -69.78 -44.66 41.12
C ARG A 199 -70.43 -44.69 39.63
N SER A 200 -71.77 -45.00 39.37
CA SER A 200 -72.45 -45.35 38.02
C SER A 200 -74.05 -45.35 37.83
N LEU A 201 -74.69 -45.34 36.58
CA LEU A 201 -76.14 -44.95 36.21
C LEU A 201 -76.89 -45.56 34.91
N PRO A 202 -78.21 -45.32 34.55
CA PRO A 202 -78.95 -45.96 33.39
C PRO A 202 -79.90 -45.14 32.37
N PHE A 203 -79.52 -44.85 31.08
CA PHE A 203 -80.33 -44.19 29.97
C PHE A 203 -79.76 -44.48 28.53
N THR A 204 -80.18 -43.79 27.42
CA THR A 204 -79.61 -43.94 26.04
C THR A 204 -79.63 -42.68 25.13
N ILE A 205 -78.53 -42.43 24.38
CA ILE A 205 -78.26 -41.22 23.57
C ILE A 205 -77.71 -41.60 22.17
N LEU A 206 -78.20 -40.94 21.11
CA LEU A 206 -77.72 -41.05 19.72
C LEU A 206 -76.96 -39.77 19.29
N VAL A 207 -75.90 -39.89 18.49
CA VAL A 207 -74.99 -38.78 18.14
C VAL A 207 -74.64 -38.79 16.63
N GLU A 208 -74.55 -37.60 16.02
CA GLU A 208 -74.16 -37.37 14.61
C GLU A 208 -73.11 -36.22 14.53
N PRO A 209 -72.14 -36.24 13.59
CA PRO A 209 -71.91 -37.26 12.56
C PRO A 209 -71.18 -38.52 13.07
N GLY A 210 -70.65 -38.50 14.30
CA GLY A 210 -69.77 -39.54 14.82
C GLY A 210 -68.29 -39.16 14.64
N ASP A 211 -67.51 -40.06 14.05
CA ASP A 211 -66.07 -39.83 13.81
C ASP A 211 -65.83 -39.06 12.50
N VAL A 212 -64.89 -38.10 12.48
CA VAL A 212 -64.62 -37.24 11.32
C VAL A 212 -63.18 -36.71 11.31
N GLU A 213 -62.56 -36.60 10.14
CA GLU A 213 -61.23 -35.99 9.96
C GLU A 213 -61.37 -34.60 9.29
N ILE A 214 -60.61 -33.61 9.78
CA ILE A 214 -60.62 -32.22 9.30
C ILE A 214 -59.19 -31.66 9.20
N VAL A 215 -59.00 -30.60 8.41
CA VAL A 215 -57.72 -29.88 8.34
C VAL A 215 -57.60 -28.94 9.54
N LYS A 216 -56.38 -28.78 10.06
CA LYS A 216 -56.08 -27.93 11.21
C LYS A 216 -56.57 -26.49 11.02
N GLY A 217 -57.46 -26.04 11.91
CA GLY A 217 -58.10 -24.72 11.88
C GLY A 217 -59.52 -24.70 11.30
N GLU A 218 -60.04 -25.83 10.81
CA GLU A 218 -61.43 -25.97 10.35
C GLU A 218 -62.43 -26.07 11.52
N THR A 219 -63.72 -25.95 11.19
CA THR A 219 -64.84 -25.88 12.15
C THR A 219 -65.80 -27.04 11.92
N VAL A 220 -66.19 -27.76 12.99
CA VAL A 220 -67.09 -28.93 12.91
C VAL A 220 -68.27 -28.81 13.87
N SER A 221 -69.44 -29.32 13.46
CA SER A 221 -70.67 -29.29 14.27
C SER A 221 -71.10 -30.70 14.65
N VAL A 222 -71.36 -30.92 15.95
CA VAL A 222 -71.80 -32.20 16.52
C VAL A 222 -73.21 -32.08 17.09
N ARG A 223 -74.01 -33.15 16.98
CA ARG A 223 -75.42 -33.17 17.40
C ARG A 223 -75.77 -34.44 18.15
N ALA A 224 -76.66 -34.34 19.13
CA ALA A 224 -77.21 -35.48 19.86
C ALA A 224 -78.74 -35.47 19.94
N ARG A 225 -79.34 -36.66 20.00
CA ARG A 225 -80.76 -36.91 20.23
C ARG A 225 -80.90 -37.94 21.34
N VAL A 226 -81.57 -37.55 22.43
CA VAL A 226 -81.82 -38.41 23.59
C VAL A 226 -83.13 -39.14 23.40
N VAL A 227 -83.15 -40.46 23.62
CA VAL A 227 -84.36 -41.29 23.47
C VAL A 227 -84.65 -41.97 24.82
N PRO A 228 -85.79 -41.70 25.47
CA PRO A 228 -86.09 -42.25 26.78
C PRO A 228 -86.54 -43.72 26.67
N ASN A 229 -85.89 -44.61 27.43
CA ASN A 229 -86.26 -46.03 27.52
C ASN A 229 -87.37 -46.30 28.56
N GLY A 230 -88.32 -45.36 28.73
CA GLY A 230 -89.37 -45.45 29.74
C GLY A 230 -90.24 -44.19 29.81
N THR A 231 -91.10 -44.12 30.83
CA THR A 231 -92.10 -43.05 31.02
C THR A 231 -91.58 -41.79 31.73
N GLN A 232 -90.27 -41.65 31.93
CA GLN A 232 -89.67 -40.42 32.44
C GLN A 232 -89.49 -39.39 31.30
N PRO A 233 -89.82 -38.10 31.52
CA PRO A 233 -89.65 -37.05 30.51
C PRO A 233 -88.16 -36.81 30.22
N VAL A 234 -87.82 -36.53 28.97
CA VAL A 234 -86.44 -36.21 28.56
C VAL A 234 -86.01 -34.88 29.20
N PRO A 235 -84.85 -34.80 29.85
CA PRO A 235 -84.34 -33.55 30.42
C PRO A 235 -84.13 -32.45 29.35
N PRO A 236 -84.36 -31.16 29.68
CA PRO A 236 -84.24 -30.06 28.73
C PRO A 236 -82.79 -29.64 28.39
N GLU A 237 -81.80 -30.19 29.09
CA GLU A 237 -80.37 -29.89 28.92
C GLU A 237 -79.54 -31.20 28.90
N VAL A 238 -78.48 -31.22 28.09
CA VAL A 238 -77.52 -32.33 27.91
C VAL A 238 -76.11 -31.78 28.02
N THR A 239 -75.21 -32.42 28.75
CA THR A 239 -73.83 -31.95 28.86
C THR A 239 -72.96 -32.60 27.77
N LEU A 240 -72.49 -31.82 26.80
CA LEU A 240 -71.41 -32.25 25.91
C LEU A 240 -70.09 -32.20 26.65
N ALA A 241 -69.42 -33.33 26.77
CA ALA A 241 -68.09 -33.46 27.36
C ALA A 241 -67.07 -33.81 26.26
N PHE A 242 -65.98 -33.06 26.17
CA PHE A 242 -64.92 -33.31 25.19
C PHE A 242 -63.52 -33.01 25.72
N ALA A 243 -62.52 -33.74 25.24
CA ALA A 243 -61.11 -33.55 25.59
C ALA A 243 -60.24 -33.61 24.34
N GLU A 244 -59.35 -32.63 24.18
CA GLU A 244 -58.33 -32.67 23.12
C GLU A 244 -57.27 -33.73 23.43
N GLU A 245 -56.77 -34.41 22.40
CA GLU A 245 -55.83 -35.50 22.50
C GLU A 245 -54.47 -35.00 23.02
N GLY A 246 -54.16 -35.35 24.28
CA GLY A 246 -53.01 -34.83 25.03
C GLY A 246 -53.36 -33.81 26.12
N ILE A 247 -54.59 -33.28 26.15
CA ILE A 247 -55.10 -32.40 27.21
C ILE A 247 -55.99 -33.22 28.15
N ALA A 248 -55.53 -33.48 29.37
CA ALA A 248 -56.26 -34.30 30.35
C ALA A 248 -57.55 -33.64 30.89
N VAL A 249 -57.79 -32.36 30.61
CA VAL A 249 -58.96 -31.61 31.07
C VAL A 249 -60.12 -31.78 30.08
N GLU A 250 -61.10 -32.60 30.46
CA GLU A 250 -62.38 -32.73 29.76
C GLU A 250 -63.22 -31.47 29.98
N GLN A 251 -63.45 -30.69 28.91
CA GLN A 251 -64.33 -29.53 28.92
C GLN A 251 -65.79 -30.01 28.85
N ARG A 252 -66.66 -29.40 29.66
CA ARG A 252 -68.08 -29.76 29.77
C ARG A 252 -68.96 -28.55 29.49
N PHE A 253 -69.83 -28.65 28.50
CA PHE A 253 -70.76 -27.61 28.08
C PHE A 253 -72.19 -28.10 28.15
N ALA A 254 -73.04 -27.39 28.90
CA ALA A 254 -74.48 -27.62 28.90
C ALA A 254 -75.08 -27.14 27.58
N VAL A 255 -75.59 -28.08 26.78
CA VAL A 255 -76.29 -27.84 25.53
C VAL A 255 -77.79 -27.91 25.79
N ARG A 256 -78.53 -26.87 25.39
CA ARG A 256 -79.99 -26.80 25.51
C ARG A 256 -80.69 -27.48 24.34
N GLN A 257 -81.90 -27.96 24.58
CA GLN A 257 -82.71 -28.57 23.53
C GLN A 257 -83.17 -27.52 22.51
N ASP A 258 -82.77 -27.68 21.25
CA ASP A 258 -83.28 -26.87 20.15
C ASP A 258 -84.72 -27.27 19.77
N SER A 259 -85.42 -26.37 19.08
CA SER A 259 -86.75 -26.49 18.49
C SER A 259 -87.07 -27.87 17.87
N ASN A 260 -86.10 -28.53 17.24
CA ASN A 260 -86.21 -29.87 16.65
C ASN A 260 -85.99 -31.06 17.62
N LYS A 261 -86.03 -30.80 18.94
CA LYS A 261 -85.79 -31.79 20.01
C LYS A 261 -84.40 -32.46 19.97
N THR A 262 -83.39 -31.72 19.49
CA THR A 262 -82.00 -32.15 19.37
C THR A 262 -81.06 -31.16 20.05
N PHE A 263 -79.88 -31.62 20.43
CA PHE A 263 -78.85 -30.84 21.11
C PHE A 263 -77.67 -30.67 20.16
N SER A 264 -77.21 -29.44 19.89
CA SER A 264 -76.13 -29.18 18.92
C SER A 264 -75.05 -28.27 19.48
N TYR A 265 -73.80 -28.52 19.10
CA TYR A 265 -72.63 -27.71 19.48
C TYR A 265 -71.64 -27.61 18.31
N GLN A 266 -70.93 -26.50 18.21
CA GLN A 266 -70.00 -26.22 17.12
C GLN A 266 -68.61 -25.91 17.66
N PHE A 267 -67.62 -26.70 17.24
CA PHE A 267 -66.21 -26.50 17.54
C PHE A 267 -65.58 -25.62 16.48
N ALA A 268 -65.29 -24.36 16.81
CA ALA A 268 -64.62 -23.42 15.91
C ALA A 268 -63.09 -23.60 15.95
N SER A 269 -62.48 -23.69 14.76
CA SER A 269 -61.03 -23.74 14.53
C SER A 269 -60.24 -24.72 15.39
N LEU A 270 -60.56 -26.01 15.25
CA LEU A 270 -59.87 -27.10 15.94
C LEU A 270 -58.40 -27.23 15.52
N LYS A 271 -57.50 -27.18 16.50
CA LYS A 271 -56.04 -27.28 16.28
C LYS A 271 -55.47 -28.67 16.56
N ASN A 272 -56.13 -29.42 17.43
CA ASN A 272 -55.74 -30.75 17.86
C ASN A 272 -56.91 -31.71 17.64
N SER A 273 -56.62 -32.99 17.41
CA SER A 273 -57.63 -34.05 17.46
C SER A 273 -58.32 -34.02 18.83
N LEU A 274 -59.61 -34.30 18.89
CA LEU A 274 -60.35 -34.39 20.17
C LEU A 274 -61.30 -35.58 20.21
N HIS A 275 -61.66 -35.97 21.43
CA HIS A 275 -62.73 -36.93 21.66
C HIS A 275 -63.91 -36.24 22.33
N TYR A 276 -65.13 -36.61 21.96
CA TYR A 276 -66.36 -36.02 22.52
C TYR A 276 -67.42 -37.09 22.82
N LYS A 277 -68.26 -36.83 23.83
CA LYS A 277 -69.40 -37.64 24.25
C LYS A 277 -70.49 -36.74 24.84
N PHE A 278 -71.75 -37.14 24.77
CA PHE A 278 -72.86 -36.42 25.40
C PHE A 278 -73.31 -37.15 26.66
N ASP A 279 -73.53 -36.42 27.76
CA ASP A 279 -73.93 -36.94 29.06
C ASP A 279 -75.30 -36.37 29.49
N VAL A 280 -76.21 -37.25 29.91
CA VAL A 280 -77.55 -36.89 30.39
C VAL A 280 -77.80 -37.53 31.74
N GLU A 281 -77.99 -36.70 32.77
CA GLU A 281 -78.25 -37.12 34.14
C GLU A 281 -77.30 -38.24 34.63
N GLY A 282 -76.01 -38.13 34.27
CA GLY A 282 -74.92 -39.02 34.66
C GLY A 282 -74.64 -40.16 33.69
N ILE A 283 -75.05 -40.04 32.43
CA ILE A 283 -75.12 -41.16 31.47
C ILE A 283 -74.57 -40.72 30.15
N SER A 284 -73.33 -41.14 29.91
CA SER A 284 -72.58 -40.81 28.71
C SER A 284 -72.97 -41.69 27.50
N SER A 285 -73.01 -41.07 26.33
CA SER A 285 -73.00 -41.76 25.03
C SER A 285 -71.69 -42.52 24.81
N LYS A 286 -71.60 -43.26 23.70
CA LYS A 286 -70.28 -43.64 23.16
C LYS A 286 -69.44 -42.38 22.92
N GLN A 287 -68.13 -42.53 23.04
CA GLN A 287 -67.13 -41.51 22.77
C GLN A 287 -66.74 -41.59 21.29
N TYR A 288 -66.72 -40.44 20.62
CA TYR A 288 -66.40 -40.26 19.20
C TYR A 288 -65.17 -39.35 19.04
N LYS A 289 -64.47 -39.44 17.90
CA LYS A 289 -63.22 -38.72 17.65
C LYS A 289 -63.31 -37.76 16.45
N VAL A 290 -62.85 -36.53 16.65
CA VAL A 290 -62.48 -35.61 15.57
C VAL A 290 -60.95 -35.68 15.39
N SER A 291 -60.48 -36.06 14.21
CA SER A 291 -59.05 -36.13 13.88
C SER A 291 -58.59 -34.90 13.11
N VAL A 292 -57.41 -34.35 13.44
CA VAL A 292 -56.87 -33.14 12.79
C VAL A 292 -55.58 -33.45 12.04
N THR A 293 -55.48 -33.03 10.76
CA THR A 293 -54.28 -33.21 9.91
C THR A 293 -53.63 -31.88 9.51
N ASP A 294 -52.28 -31.84 9.49
CA ASP A 294 -51.49 -30.67 9.05
C ASP A 294 -51.41 -30.56 7.51
N ARG A 295 -50.98 -29.41 6.98
CA ARG A 295 -50.68 -29.19 5.55
C ARG A 295 -49.23 -29.58 5.19
N PRO A 296 -48.89 -29.80 3.91
CA PRO A 296 -47.50 -29.88 3.49
C PRO A 296 -46.78 -28.54 3.70
N PHE A 297 -45.50 -28.59 4.06
CA PHE A 297 -44.59 -27.44 4.12
C PHE A 297 -43.13 -27.86 3.92
N VAL A 298 -42.29 -26.93 3.48
CA VAL A 298 -40.83 -27.13 3.34
C VAL A 298 -40.20 -27.25 4.72
N ARG A 299 -39.63 -28.41 5.03
CA ARG A 299 -38.96 -28.73 6.29
C ARG A 299 -37.49 -28.31 6.28
N SER A 300 -36.80 -28.56 5.16
CA SER A 300 -35.48 -28.00 4.89
C SER A 300 -35.35 -27.59 3.43
N LEU A 301 -34.69 -26.45 3.21
CA LEU A 301 -34.25 -25.95 1.91
C LEU A 301 -32.73 -25.84 1.94
N SER A 302 -32.05 -26.57 1.06
CA SER A 302 -30.60 -26.47 0.84
C SER A 302 -30.37 -25.97 -0.58
N VAL A 303 -29.50 -24.97 -0.74
CA VAL A 303 -29.21 -24.34 -2.02
C VAL A 303 -27.70 -24.41 -2.28
N VAL A 304 -27.32 -24.93 -3.44
CA VAL A 304 -25.93 -24.96 -3.92
C VAL A 304 -25.83 -24.13 -5.19
N ILE A 305 -25.01 -23.08 -5.15
CA ILE A 305 -24.70 -22.19 -6.26
C ILE A 305 -23.39 -22.65 -6.88
N THR A 306 -23.40 -22.94 -8.19
CA THR A 306 -22.19 -23.23 -8.97
C THR A 306 -21.92 -22.06 -9.91
N PRO A 307 -20.89 -21.23 -9.65
CA PRO A 307 -20.53 -20.09 -10.50
C PRO A 307 -20.09 -20.50 -11.92
N PRO A 308 -20.08 -19.56 -12.89
CA PRO A 308 -19.56 -19.78 -14.23
C PRO A 308 -18.10 -20.26 -14.25
N ALA A 309 -17.75 -21.10 -15.22
CA ALA A 309 -16.41 -21.67 -15.35
C ALA A 309 -15.29 -20.61 -15.53
N TYR A 310 -15.60 -19.45 -16.13
CA TYR A 310 -14.62 -18.38 -16.32
C TYR A 310 -14.18 -17.73 -14.98
N SER A 311 -15.12 -17.61 -14.03
CA SER A 311 -14.87 -16.99 -12.72
C SER A 311 -13.92 -17.79 -11.82
N GLN A 312 -13.74 -19.09 -12.09
CA GLN A 312 -12.94 -20.03 -11.28
C GLN A 312 -13.32 -20.13 -9.79
N LEU A 313 -14.46 -19.55 -9.38
CA LEU A 313 -14.93 -19.56 -8.01
C LEU A 313 -15.40 -20.96 -7.57
N PRO A 314 -15.15 -21.36 -6.31
CA PRO A 314 -15.67 -22.62 -5.79
C PRO A 314 -17.20 -22.57 -5.66
N ARG A 315 -17.84 -23.75 -5.76
CA ARG A 315 -19.27 -23.90 -5.44
C ARG A 315 -19.57 -23.41 -4.02
N GLN A 316 -20.63 -22.63 -3.88
CA GLN A 316 -21.10 -22.10 -2.60
C GLN A 316 -22.35 -22.84 -2.18
N GLN A 317 -22.39 -23.32 -0.93
CA GLN A 317 -23.62 -23.83 -0.32
C GLN A 317 -24.14 -22.78 0.65
N LEU A 318 -25.45 -22.51 0.61
CA LEU A 318 -26.12 -21.63 1.57
C LEU A 318 -26.51 -22.42 2.83
N ASP A 319 -26.65 -21.71 3.95
CA ASP A 319 -27.14 -22.29 5.20
C ASP A 319 -28.58 -22.84 5.03
N GLU A 320 -28.95 -23.85 5.82
CA GLU A 320 -30.27 -24.46 5.73
C GLU A 320 -31.39 -23.43 5.95
N ASN A 321 -32.38 -23.46 5.05
CA ASN A 321 -33.52 -22.55 4.97
C ASN A 321 -33.23 -21.10 4.51
N VAL A 322 -32.01 -20.82 4.04
CA VAL A 322 -31.71 -19.56 3.32
C VAL A 322 -32.00 -19.72 1.83
N GLY A 323 -33.12 -19.13 1.38
CA GLY A 323 -33.54 -19.17 -0.03
C GLY A 323 -33.17 -17.92 -0.86
N ASP A 324 -32.73 -16.83 -0.23
CA ASP A 324 -32.24 -15.63 -0.94
C ASP A 324 -30.86 -15.92 -1.55
N ILE A 325 -30.73 -15.67 -2.86
CA ILE A 325 -29.56 -16.05 -3.66
C ILE A 325 -28.89 -14.80 -4.21
N MET A 326 -27.56 -14.73 -4.05
CA MET A 326 -26.70 -13.75 -4.71
C MET A 326 -25.66 -14.51 -5.53
N ALA A 327 -25.65 -14.30 -6.85
CA ALA A 327 -24.80 -15.07 -7.77
C ALA A 327 -24.40 -14.24 -9.01
N LEU A 328 -23.35 -14.67 -9.71
CA LEU A 328 -22.98 -14.11 -11.02
C LEU A 328 -23.99 -14.54 -12.09
N ALA A 329 -24.15 -13.75 -13.15
CA ALA A 329 -24.91 -14.17 -14.33
C ALA A 329 -24.31 -15.46 -14.92
N GLY A 330 -25.17 -16.39 -15.35
CA GLY A 330 -24.79 -17.73 -15.78
C GLY A 330 -24.51 -18.74 -14.67
N SER A 331 -24.64 -18.38 -13.39
CA SER A 331 -24.51 -19.34 -12.29
C SER A 331 -25.64 -20.38 -12.32
N ASN A 332 -25.32 -21.64 -12.06
CA ASN A 332 -26.29 -22.73 -11.94
C ASN A 332 -26.66 -22.95 -10.46
N ILE A 333 -27.92 -22.70 -10.13
CA ILE A 333 -28.49 -22.98 -8.81
C ILE A 333 -29.00 -24.43 -8.81
N HIS A 334 -28.69 -25.17 -7.75
CA HIS A 334 -29.33 -26.45 -7.43
C HIS A 334 -30.05 -26.34 -6.08
N TRP A 335 -31.34 -26.68 -6.07
CA TRP A 335 -32.15 -26.76 -4.86
C TRP A 335 -32.34 -28.22 -4.44
N THR A 336 -32.25 -28.47 -3.14
CA THR A 336 -32.63 -29.73 -2.49
C THR A 336 -33.61 -29.41 -1.37
N ILE A 337 -34.82 -29.97 -1.45
CA ILE A 337 -35.96 -29.66 -0.59
C ILE A 337 -36.41 -30.93 0.12
N THR A 338 -36.62 -30.87 1.44
CA THR A 338 -37.37 -31.89 2.18
C THR A 338 -38.69 -31.31 2.67
N SER A 339 -39.73 -32.15 2.71
CA SER A 339 -41.06 -31.78 3.20
C SER A 339 -41.38 -32.49 4.53
N ASN A 340 -42.35 -31.97 5.28
CA ASN A 340 -42.91 -32.65 6.44
C ASN A 340 -43.80 -33.87 6.08
N LYS A 341 -44.22 -33.97 4.81
CA LYS A 341 -45.10 -35.01 4.26
C LYS A 341 -44.64 -35.44 2.88
N GLU A 342 -45.11 -36.60 2.42
CA GLU A 342 -44.91 -37.08 1.05
C GLU A 342 -45.73 -36.23 0.07
N ILE A 343 -45.07 -35.70 -0.96
CA ILE A 343 -45.59 -34.75 -1.95
C ILE A 343 -45.76 -35.47 -3.30
N ASP A 344 -46.92 -35.32 -3.94
CA ASP A 344 -47.21 -35.83 -5.28
C ASP A 344 -46.66 -34.89 -6.37
N LYS A 345 -46.94 -33.58 -6.23
CA LYS A 345 -46.43 -32.54 -7.14
C LYS A 345 -45.81 -31.39 -6.35
N GLY A 346 -44.69 -30.87 -6.85
CA GLY A 346 -44.06 -29.69 -6.30
C GLY A 346 -43.39 -28.88 -7.40
N PHE A 347 -43.47 -27.56 -7.29
CA PHE A 347 -42.97 -26.62 -8.29
C PHE A 347 -42.20 -25.50 -7.61
N ILE A 348 -41.12 -25.06 -8.26
CA ILE A 348 -40.55 -23.73 -8.03
C ILE A 348 -41.23 -22.79 -9.03
N VAL A 349 -41.97 -21.82 -8.53
CA VAL A 349 -42.71 -20.86 -9.34
C VAL A 349 -41.97 -19.52 -9.30
N PHE A 350 -41.62 -19.00 -10.47
CA PHE A 350 -40.95 -17.70 -10.60
C PHE A 350 -41.97 -16.57 -10.81
N LYS A 351 -41.54 -15.34 -10.53
CA LYS A 351 -42.37 -14.12 -10.65
C LYS A 351 -42.96 -13.85 -12.04
N ASP A 352 -42.35 -14.38 -13.10
CA ASP A 352 -42.85 -14.30 -14.46
C ASP A 352 -43.97 -15.32 -14.78
N GLY A 353 -44.31 -16.18 -13.81
CA GLY A 353 -45.28 -17.26 -13.96
C GLY A 353 -44.69 -18.55 -14.56
N SER A 354 -43.36 -18.64 -14.72
CA SER A 354 -42.72 -19.88 -15.13
C SER A 354 -42.62 -20.88 -13.97
N GLU A 355 -42.93 -22.15 -14.24
CA GLU A 355 -42.95 -23.22 -13.25
C GLU A 355 -41.85 -24.26 -13.56
N LEU A 356 -41.00 -24.54 -12.58
CA LEU A 356 -39.94 -25.53 -12.65
C LEU A 356 -40.29 -26.74 -11.76
N PRO A 357 -40.66 -27.90 -12.34
CA PRO A 357 -41.10 -29.06 -11.56
C PRO A 357 -39.96 -29.70 -10.76
N LEU A 358 -40.24 -30.00 -9.49
CA LEU A 358 -39.33 -30.69 -8.59
C LEU A 358 -39.27 -32.19 -8.92
N LYS A 359 -38.06 -32.76 -8.93
CA LYS A 359 -37.82 -34.20 -9.12
C LYS A 359 -37.58 -34.89 -7.78
N ASN A 360 -38.48 -35.78 -7.40
CA ASN A 360 -38.32 -36.63 -6.21
C ASN A 360 -37.20 -37.67 -6.42
N ARG A 361 -36.27 -37.75 -5.47
CA ARG A 361 -35.20 -38.73 -5.39
C ARG A 361 -35.11 -39.22 -3.94
N ASN A 362 -35.75 -40.35 -3.64
CA ASN A 362 -35.75 -41.00 -2.33
C ASN A 362 -36.25 -40.11 -1.16
N GLY A 363 -37.22 -39.21 -1.42
CA GLY A 363 -37.78 -38.30 -0.41
C GLY A 363 -37.14 -36.92 -0.35
N GLU A 364 -36.10 -36.67 -1.15
CA GLU A 364 -35.56 -35.34 -1.43
C GLU A 364 -36.08 -34.84 -2.78
N TYR A 365 -36.55 -33.60 -2.84
CA TYR A 365 -37.10 -32.97 -4.03
C TYR A 365 -36.07 -31.99 -4.60
N THR A 366 -35.68 -32.18 -5.87
CA THR A 366 -34.53 -31.46 -6.46
C THR A 366 -34.87 -30.73 -7.76
N ALA A 367 -34.22 -29.59 -7.99
CA ALA A 367 -34.34 -28.80 -9.22
C ALA A 367 -33.05 -28.03 -9.53
N SER A 368 -32.88 -27.60 -10.79
CA SER A 368 -31.74 -26.77 -11.21
C SER A 368 -32.16 -25.71 -12.23
N TYR A 369 -31.53 -24.53 -12.14
CA TYR A 369 -31.81 -23.36 -12.97
C TYR A 369 -30.56 -22.52 -13.20
N VAL A 370 -30.43 -21.90 -14.38
CA VAL A 370 -29.31 -21.01 -14.73
C VAL A 370 -29.78 -19.56 -14.65
N VAL A 371 -29.14 -18.75 -13.80
CA VAL A 371 -29.54 -17.36 -13.53
C VAL A 371 -29.04 -16.44 -14.64
N MET A 372 -29.94 -15.84 -15.40
CA MET A 372 -29.58 -14.80 -16.40
C MET A 372 -30.06 -13.39 -16.01
N HIS A 373 -31.18 -13.29 -15.28
CA HIS A 373 -31.76 -12.02 -14.85
C HIS A 373 -32.18 -12.08 -13.37
N PRO A 374 -32.19 -10.97 -12.63
CA PRO A 374 -32.69 -10.93 -11.26
C PRO A 374 -34.21 -11.21 -11.25
N THR A 375 -34.65 -12.10 -10.38
CA THR A 375 -36.04 -12.56 -10.28
C THR A 375 -36.37 -12.93 -8.83
N SER A 376 -37.63 -13.25 -8.55
CA SER A 376 -38.03 -13.89 -7.29
C SER A 376 -38.77 -15.19 -7.57
N TYR A 377 -38.72 -16.11 -6.61
CA TYR A 377 -39.34 -17.43 -6.70
C TYR A 377 -39.99 -17.84 -5.38
N TYR A 378 -40.90 -18.78 -5.46
CA TYR A 378 -41.45 -19.48 -4.30
C TYR A 378 -41.60 -20.98 -4.58
N ILE A 379 -41.88 -21.76 -3.53
CA ILE A 379 -42.03 -23.21 -3.60
C ILE A 379 -43.48 -23.57 -3.27
N GLU A 380 -44.15 -24.24 -4.20
CA GLU A 380 -45.50 -24.80 -4.01
C GLU A 380 -45.43 -26.33 -3.94
N LEU A 381 -46.20 -26.93 -3.02
CA LEU A 381 -46.23 -28.37 -2.75
C LEU A 381 -47.69 -28.84 -2.62
N GLU A 382 -48.00 -29.97 -3.23
CA GLU A 382 -49.31 -30.66 -3.20
C GLU A 382 -49.12 -32.07 -2.61
N ASP A 383 -49.80 -32.37 -1.48
CA ASP A 383 -49.74 -33.71 -0.89
C ASP A 383 -50.49 -34.76 -1.74
N THR A 384 -50.29 -36.04 -1.46
CA THR A 384 -50.93 -37.16 -2.18
C THR A 384 -52.47 -37.21 -2.09
N ARG A 385 -53.10 -36.24 -1.41
CA ARG A 385 -54.55 -36.07 -1.27
C ARG A 385 -55.04 -34.74 -1.86
N GLY A 386 -54.19 -34.00 -2.57
CA GLY A 386 -54.53 -32.72 -3.21
C GLY A 386 -54.56 -31.53 -2.26
N ILE A 387 -53.97 -31.63 -1.07
CA ILE A 387 -53.88 -30.51 -0.11
C ILE A 387 -52.63 -29.69 -0.42
N THR A 388 -52.81 -28.42 -0.78
CA THR A 388 -51.71 -27.48 -1.08
C THR A 388 -51.24 -26.67 0.13
N THR A 389 -50.00 -26.16 0.03
CA THR A 389 -49.42 -25.16 0.94
C THR A 389 -50.22 -23.85 0.91
N ASN A 390 -50.60 -23.31 2.08
CA ASN A 390 -51.39 -22.07 2.18
C ASN A 390 -50.54 -20.80 2.44
N THR A 391 -49.26 -20.96 2.80
CA THR A 391 -48.34 -19.86 3.11
C THR A 391 -47.12 -19.94 2.23
N VAL A 392 -47.05 -19.04 1.26
CA VAL A 392 -45.96 -18.94 0.29
C VAL A 392 -44.86 -18.05 0.84
N ILE A 393 -43.61 -18.54 0.84
CA ILE A 393 -42.42 -17.73 1.16
C ILE A 393 -41.77 -17.35 -0.17
N GLU A 394 -41.69 -16.04 -0.45
CA GLU A 394 -41.02 -15.50 -1.62
C GLU A 394 -39.53 -15.24 -1.31
N TYR A 395 -38.66 -15.73 -2.19
CA TYR A 395 -37.20 -15.60 -2.11
C TYR A 395 -36.67 -14.82 -3.31
N GLY A 396 -35.65 -13.99 -3.12
CA GLY A 396 -35.03 -13.17 -4.16
C GLY A 396 -33.76 -13.78 -4.76
N ILE A 397 -33.63 -13.73 -6.07
CA ILE A 397 -32.39 -14.00 -6.81
C ILE A 397 -31.83 -12.66 -7.32
N LYS A 398 -30.70 -12.24 -6.77
CA LYS A 398 -29.98 -11.02 -7.16
C LYS A 398 -28.72 -11.39 -7.93
N ILE A 399 -28.47 -10.66 -9.03
CA ILE A 399 -27.26 -10.80 -9.81
C ILE A 399 -26.19 -9.83 -9.28
N ILE A 400 -24.99 -10.35 -9.07
CA ILE A 400 -23.78 -9.56 -8.86
C ILE A 400 -23.25 -9.19 -10.25
N PRO A 401 -23.14 -7.89 -10.61
CA PRO A 401 -22.55 -7.49 -11.88
C PRO A 401 -21.04 -7.74 -11.87
N ASP A 402 -20.57 -8.29 -12.97
CA ASP A 402 -19.17 -8.52 -13.32
C ASP A 402 -18.53 -7.20 -13.78
N ALA A 403 -17.30 -6.89 -13.36
CA ALA A 403 -16.68 -5.58 -13.60
C ALA A 403 -16.28 -5.37 -15.08
N PHE A 404 -15.69 -4.20 -15.38
CA PHE A 404 -14.98 -3.99 -16.64
C PHE A 404 -13.47 -4.03 -16.36
N PRO A 405 -12.67 -4.67 -17.23
CA PRO A 405 -11.21 -4.70 -17.07
C PRO A 405 -10.65 -3.28 -17.20
N THR A 406 -9.51 -3.03 -16.56
CA THR A 406 -8.82 -1.73 -16.59
C THR A 406 -7.40 -1.88 -17.12
N VAL A 407 -6.95 -0.90 -17.91
CA VAL A 407 -5.57 -0.84 -18.44
C VAL A 407 -5.01 0.57 -18.37
N GLU A 408 -3.77 0.67 -17.90
CA GLU A 408 -3.00 1.91 -17.78
C GLU A 408 -1.65 1.74 -18.46
N ILE A 409 -1.17 2.75 -19.19
CA ILE A 409 0.16 2.76 -19.81
C ILE A 409 1.10 3.46 -18.83
N LEU A 410 1.91 2.70 -18.10
CA LEU A 410 2.86 3.22 -17.11
C LEU A 410 4.11 3.83 -17.77
N SER A 411 4.55 3.24 -18.89
CA SER A 411 5.63 3.74 -19.73
C SER A 411 5.19 3.71 -21.19
N PRO A 412 5.32 4.80 -21.96
CA PRO A 412 5.85 6.10 -21.54
C PRO A 412 4.89 6.91 -20.65
N GLY A 413 3.59 6.59 -20.65
CA GLY A 413 2.56 7.26 -19.81
C GLY A 413 2.30 8.74 -20.12
N ARG A 414 2.88 9.25 -21.21
CA ARG A 414 2.77 10.62 -21.71
C ARG A 414 2.92 10.64 -23.23
N ASN A 415 2.57 11.76 -23.85
CA ASN A 415 2.96 12.01 -25.24
C ASN A 415 4.48 12.07 -25.35
N ILE A 416 5.04 11.49 -26.41
CA ILE A 416 6.49 11.42 -26.62
C ILE A 416 6.87 11.67 -28.07
N ASP A 417 8.07 12.21 -28.24
CA ASP A 417 8.78 12.21 -29.50
C ASP A 417 9.61 10.90 -29.61
N ILE A 418 9.56 10.26 -30.77
CA ILE A 418 10.28 9.02 -31.09
C ILE A 418 11.70 9.37 -31.54
N THR A 419 12.64 8.47 -31.29
CA THR A 419 14.03 8.55 -31.73
C THR A 419 14.26 7.72 -33.01
N GLU A 420 15.39 7.92 -33.71
CA GLU A 420 15.71 7.20 -34.98
C GLU A 420 15.66 5.66 -34.89
N GLN A 421 15.78 5.08 -33.69
CA GLN A 421 15.74 3.64 -33.45
C GLN A 421 14.37 3.02 -33.76
N MET A 422 13.29 3.82 -33.81
CA MET A 422 11.93 3.37 -34.14
C MET A 422 11.44 2.20 -33.24
N THR A 423 11.86 2.19 -31.98
CA THR A 423 11.42 1.22 -30.96
C THR A 423 10.93 1.94 -29.71
N LEU A 424 9.72 1.62 -29.26
CA LEU A 424 9.14 2.16 -28.05
C LEU A 424 8.95 1.06 -26.99
N PRO A 425 9.71 1.08 -25.89
CA PRO A 425 9.42 0.23 -24.73
C PRO A 425 8.15 0.72 -24.02
N MET A 426 7.13 -0.13 -24.01
CA MET A 426 5.82 0.10 -23.40
C MET A 426 5.64 -0.80 -22.17
N THR A 427 5.09 -0.22 -21.10
CA THR A 427 4.72 -0.97 -19.88
C THR A 427 3.25 -0.75 -19.60
N PHE A 428 2.47 -1.83 -19.60
CA PHE A 428 1.04 -1.82 -19.32
C PHE A 428 0.77 -2.37 -17.93
N LYS A 429 -0.08 -1.70 -17.16
CA LYS A 429 -0.69 -2.26 -15.96
C LYS A 429 -2.11 -2.70 -16.31
N VAL A 430 -2.45 -3.95 -16.00
CA VAL A 430 -3.77 -4.52 -16.23
C VAL A 430 -4.38 -5.01 -14.91
N ASN A 431 -5.66 -4.73 -14.71
CA ASN A 431 -6.37 -5.12 -13.49
C ASN A 431 -7.85 -5.44 -13.79
N ASP A 432 -8.30 -6.60 -13.32
CA ASP A 432 -9.60 -7.22 -13.61
C ASP A 432 -9.97 -8.25 -12.51
N ASP A 433 -11.25 -8.45 -12.22
CA ASP A 433 -11.72 -9.32 -11.13
C ASP A 433 -11.64 -10.82 -11.45
N PHE A 434 -11.89 -11.22 -12.70
CA PHE A 434 -11.85 -12.63 -13.14
C PHE A 434 -10.69 -12.96 -14.10
N GLY A 435 -10.06 -11.96 -14.71
CA GLY A 435 -8.77 -12.02 -15.38
C GLY A 435 -8.80 -11.65 -16.86
N VAL A 436 -7.92 -10.72 -17.24
CA VAL A 436 -7.73 -10.27 -18.63
C VAL A 436 -7.26 -11.42 -19.52
N ARG A 437 -7.95 -11.62 -20.65
CA ARG A 437 -7.63 -12.62 -21.67
C ARG A 437 -6.79 -12.07 -22.81
N ARG A 438 -7.10 -10.86 -23.29
CA ARG A 438 -6.44 -10.25 -24.46
C ARG A 438 -6.01 -8.82 -24.15
N LEU A 439 -4.83 -8.44 -24.60
CA LEU A 439 -4.33 -7.07 -24.65
C LEU A 439 -3.98 -6.73 -26.10
N GLN A 440 -4.53 -5.64 -26.63
CA GLN A 440 -4.19 -5.10 -27.94
C GLN A 440 -3.79 -3.62 -27.85
N LEU A 441 -2.97 -3.20 -28.80
CA LEU A 441 -2.58 -1.82 -29.02
C LEU A 441 -3.27 -1.32 -30.28
N SER A 442 -4.03 -0.24 -30.17
CA SER A 442 -4.74 0.40 -31.27
C SER A 442 -4.04 1.71 -31.62
N TYR A 443 -3.69 1.91 -32.88
CA TYR A 443 -3.03 3.14 -33.34
C TYR A 443 -3.57 3.63 -34.70
N ARG A 444 -3.35 4.91 -35.03
CA ARG A 444 -3.60 5.48 -36.37
C ARG A 444 -2.73 6.71 -36.62
N LEU A 445 -2.39 6.99 -37.89
CA LEU A 445 -1.72 8.21 -38.30
C LEU A 445 -2.72 9.38 -38.35
N VAL A 446 -2.62 10.35 -37.43
CA VAL A 446 -3.56 11.49 -37.34
C VAL A 446 -3.09 12.75 -38.06
N GLN A 447 -1.77 12.90 -38.25
CA GLN A 447 -1.16 14.00 -38.98
C GLN A 447 0.06 13.49 -39.74
N SER A 448 0.21 13.95 -40.98
CA SER A 448 1.39 13.73 -41.82
C SER A 448 1.53 14.88 -42.82
N ARG A 449 2.77 15.16 -43.22
CA ARG A 449 3.09 16.18 -44.25
C ARG A 449 2.85 15.67 -45.68
N PHE A 450 2.95 14.35 -45.89
CA PHE A 450 2.90 13.74 -47.21
C PHE A 450 1.77 12.72 -47.38
N ALA A 451 1.19 12.20 -46.29
CA ALA A 451 0.04 11.29 -46.29
C ALA A 451 -1.25 11.94 -45.78
N GLN A 452 -2.41 11.33 -46.08
CA GLN A 452 -3.69 11.75 -45.49
C GLN A 452 -3.92 11.05 -44.14
N ALA A 453 -4.57 11.75 -43.21
CA ALA A 453 -4.91 11.21 -41.90
C ALA A 453 -5.84 9.99 -41.98
N GLU A 454 -5.48 8.93 -41.24
CA GLU A 454 -6.23 7.68 -41.17
C GLU A 454 -7.49 7.83 -40.32
N GLN A 455 -8.63 7.37 -40.84
CA GLN A 455 -9.91 7.44 -40.14
C GLN A 455 -10.10 6.29 -39.13
N ASN A 456 -9.54 5.12 -39.41
CA ASN A 456 -9.71 3.90 -38.62
C ASN A 456 -8.43 3.54 -37.85
N TYR A 457 -8.58 2.93 -36.67
CA TYR A 457 -7.45 2.37 -35.92
C TYR A 457 -7.02 1.02 -36.49
N THR A 458 -5.72 0.84 -36.63
CA THR A 458 -5.08 -0.46 -36.82
C THR A 458 -4.82 -1.10 -35.44
N ASN A 459 -5.19 -2.37 -35.28
CA ASN A 459 -5.09 -3.09 -34.01
C ASN A 459 -3.98 -4.15 -34.07
N VAL A 460 -3.02 -4.06 -33.14
CA VAL A 460 -1.96 -5.04 -32.93
C VAL A 460 -2.27 -5.84 -31.68
N VAL A 461 -2.56 -7.14 -31.82
CA VAL A 461 -2.74 -8.01 -30.67
C VAL A 461 -1.38 -8.27 -30.03
N LEU A 462 -1.16 -7.73 -28.83
CA LEU A 462 0.09 -7.93 -28.09
C LEU A 462 0.11 -9.32 -27.44
N PHE A 463 -1.01 -9.69 -26.82
CA PHE A 463 -1.21 -10.98 -26.16
C PHE A 463 -2.67 -11.44 -26.31
N ASP A 464 -2.90 -12.69 -26.74
CA ASP A 464 -4.25 -13.26 -26.94
C ASP A 464 -4.69 -14.24 -25.82
N THR A 465 -3.75 -14.60 -24.93
CA THR A 465 -3.97 -15.53 -23.81
C THR A 465 -3.26 -15.08 -22.53
N LEU A 466 -3.57 -13.86 -22.07
CA LEU A 466 -3.29 -13.46 -20.70
C LEU A 466 -4.20 -14.24 -19.72
N LYS A 467 -3.73 -14.35 -18.47
CA LYS A 467 -4.48 -14.89 -17.32
C LYS A 467 -4.06 -14.13 -16.06
N LEU A 468 -4.13 -12.81 -16.12
CA LEU A 468 -3.74 -11.90 -15.03
C LEU A 468 -4.99 -11.20 -14.50
N THR A 469 -5.21 -11.27 -13.19
CA THR A 469 -6.18 -10.45 -12.46
C THR A 469 -5.57 -9.11 -12.03
N ASP A 470 -4.31 -9.09 -11.62
CA ASP A 470 -3.51 -7.87 -11.44
C ASP A 470 -2.09 -8.17 -11.94
N GLY A 471 -1.49 -7.25 -12.70
CA GLY A 471 -0.15 -7.44 -13.24
C GLY A 471 0.37 -6.29 -14.09
N VAL A 472 1.70 -6.32 -14.28
CA VAL A 472 2.43 -5.43 -15.18
C VAL A 472 3.00 -6.25 -16.32
N VAL A 473 2.86 -5.76 -17.55
CA VAL A 473 3.25 -6.43 -18.80
C VAL A 473 4.08 -5.46 -19.62
N ASP A 474 5.32 -5.84 -19.92
CA ASP A 474 6.21 -5.08 -20.80
C ASP A 474 6.12 -5.58 -22.25
N TYR A 475 6.24 -4.65 -23.20
CA TYR A 475 6.23 -4.91 -24.63
C TYR A 475 7.12 -3.90 -25.36
N GLU A 476 7.88 -4.33 -26.36
CA GLU A 476 8.69 -3.44 -27.20
C GLU A 476 7.99 -3.25 -28.55
N TRP A 477 7.45 -2.06 -28.79
CA TRP A 477 6.74 -1.74 -30.02
C TRP A 477 7.72 -1.28 -31.10
N ASN A 478 7.89 -2.09 -32.14
CA ASN A 478 8.66 -1.72 -33.33
C ASN A 478 7.77 -0.86 -34.27
N LEU A 479 8.20 0.38 -34.48
CA LEU A 479 7.53 1.42 -35.25
C LEU A 479 8.03 1.48 -36.70
N SER A 480 9.13 0.79 -37.05
CA SER A 480 9.72 0.82 -38.39
C SER A 480 8.76 0.33 -39.48
N SER A 481 7.82 -0.55 -39.14
CA SER A 481 6.79 -1.07 -40.05
C SER A 481 5.70 -0.06 -40.41
N LEU A 482 5.60 1.06 -39.69
CA LEU A 482 4.65 2.13 -39.95
C LEU A 482 5.07 3.02 -41.14
N GLY A 483 6.38 3.04 -41.46
CA GLY A 483 6.91 3.90 -42.52
C GLY A 483 6.79 5.40 -42.20
N LEU A 484 6.82 5.77 -40.91
CA LEU A 484 6.70 7.16 -40.47
C LEU A 484 7.77 8.06 -41.10
N VAL A 485 7.35 9.23 -41.53
CA VAL A 485 8.22 10.32 -41.98
C VAL A 485 8.26 11.43 -40.92
N PRO A 486 9.28 12.30 -40.92
CA PRO A 486 9.34 13.41 -39.98
C PRO A 486 8.07 14.27 -39.97
N GLU A 487 7.73 14.81 -38.79
CA GLU A 487 6.50 15.55 -38.48
C GLU A 487 5.20 14.70 -38.45
N ASP A 488 5.29 13.38 -38.70
CA ASP A 488 4.15 12.48 -38.51
C ASP A 488 3.74 12.38 -37.03
N VAL A 489 2.43 12.36 -36.78
CA VAL A 489 1.83 12.13 -35.45
C VAL A 489 0.93 10.91 -35.52
N VAL A 490 1.27 9.90 -34.71
CA VAL A 490 0.47 8.70 -34.49
C VAL A 490 -0.27 8.84 -33.16
N GLU A 491 -1.56 8.58 -33.18
CA GLU A 491 -2.40 8.50 -31.98
C GLU A 491 -2.57 7.03 -31.59
N TYR A 492 -2.34 6.68 -30.33
CA TYR A 492 -2.42 5.29 -29.85
C TYR A 492 -3.05 5.14 -28.46
N PHE A 493 -3.67 3.98 -28.21
CA PHE A 493 -4.19 3.56 -26.91
C PHE A 493 -4.13 2.03 -26.76
N ALA A 494 -4.14 1.54 -25.52
CA ALA A 494 -4.26 0.12 -25.21
C ALA A 494 -5.72 -0.27 -24.93
N GLU A 495 -6.13 -1.45 -25.38
CA GLU A 495 -7.44 -2.04 -25.07
C GLU A 495 -7.25 -3.47 -24.54
N VAL A 496 -7.83 -3.73 -23.37
CA VAL A 496 -7.89 -5.07 -22.76
C VAL A 496 -9.28 -5.66 -22.88
N PHE A 497 -9.35 -6.98 -22.98
CA PHE A 497 -10.60 -7.74 -22.95
C PHE A 497 -10.56 -8.78 -21.84
N ASP A 498 -11.66 -8.89 -21.10
CA ASP A 498 -11.84 -9.89 -20.06
C ASP A 498 -12.05 -11.31 -20.63
N ASN A 499 -12.41 -12.22 -19.73
CA ASN A 499 -12.73 -13.61 -20.04
C ASN A 499 -14.24 -13.95 -19.97
N ASP A 500 -15.13 -12.94 -19.91
CA ASP A 500 -16.58 -13.15 -19.92
C ASP A 500 -17.01 -13.77 -21.26
N ASN A 501 -17.49 -15.01 -21.18
CA ASN A 501 -17.98 -15.77 -22.33
C ASN A 501 -19.51 -15.93 -22.33
N ILE A 502 -20.21 -15.29 -21.39
CA ILE A 502 -21.66 -15.38 -21.19
C ILE A 502 -22.35 -14.15 -21.77
N ASN A 503 -21.87 -12.94 -21.44
CA ASN A 503 -22.35 -11.69 -22.04
C ASN A 503 -21.54 -11.29 -23.29
N GLY A 504 -20.38 -11.95 -23.49
CA GLY A 504 -19.36 -11.56 -24.45
C GLY A 504 -18.27 -10.71 -23.78
N PRO A 505 -17.02 -10.77 -24.27
CA PRO A 505 -15.89 -10.24 -23.54
C PRO A 505 -15.95 -8.71 -23.49
N LYS A 506 -16.01 -8.13 -22.29
CA LYS A 506 -16.05 -6.68 -22.10
C LYS A 506 -14.66 -6.11 -22.33
N SER A 507 -14.58 -4.86 -22.76
CA SER A 507 -13.31 -4.16 -22.97
C SER A 507 -13.12 -2.91 -22.12
N GLY A 508 -11.86 -2.65 -21.78
CA GLY A 508 -11.41 -1.45 -21.10
C GLY A 508 -10.28 -0.80 -21.88
N ARG A 509 -10.24 0.53 -21.91
CA ARG A 509 -9.26 1.31 -22.68
C ARG A 509 -8.42 2.20 -21.80
N SER A 510 -7.16 2.39 -22.17
CA SER A 510 -6.28 3.37 -21.56
C SER A 510 -6.67 4.79 -21.99
N GLN A 511 -5.98 5.79 -21.42
CA GLN A 511 -5.89 7.09 -22.05
C GLN A 511 -5.21 6.97 -23.43
N THR A 512 -5.55 7.89 -24.32
CA THR A 512 -4.93 8.03 -25.64
C THR A 512 -3.70 8.92 -25.54
N TYR A 513 -2.61 8.52 -26.19
CA TYR A 513 -1.37 9.28 -26.25
C TYR A 513 -0.97 9.58 -27.70
N LEU A 514 -0.18 10.63 -27.87
CA LEU A 514 0.43 11.01 -29.14
C LEU A 514 1.90 10.60 -29.17
N LEU A 515 2.29 10.04 -30.31
CA LEU A 515 3.61 9.56 -30.65
C LEU A 515 4.05 10.32 -31.91
N ARG A 516 5.10 11.13 -31.84
CA ARG A 516 5.50 12.02 -32.94
C ARG A 516 6.94 11.74 -33.37
N LEU A 517 7.23 11.76 -34.66
CA LEU A 517 8.61 11.75 -35.14
C LEU A 517 9.07 13.21 -35.34
N PRO A 518 9.95 13.78 -34.50
CA PRO A 518 10.47 15.12 -34.71
C PRO A 518 11.31 15.17 -36.00
N SER A 519 11.37 16.34 -36.64
CA SER A 519 12.29 16.53 -37.76
C SER A 519 13.70 16.83 -37.27
N LEU A 520 14.70 16.52 -38.09
CA LEU A 520 16.09 16.81 -37.74
C LEU A 520 16.31 18.33 -37.61
N ASP A 521 15.56 19.13 -38.38
CA ASP A 521 15.53 20.60 -38.28
C ASP A 521 14.96 21.10 -36.94
N GLU A 522 13.88 20.49 -36.42
CA GLU A 522 13.39 20.80 -35.08
C GLU A 522 14.42 20.44 -34.00
N VAL A 523 15.04 19.24 -34.10
CA VAL A 523 16.06 18.78 -33.16
C VAL A 523 17.25 19.75 -33.12
N PHE A 524 17.71 20.25 -34.27
CA PHE A 524 18.77 21.25 -34.32
C PHE A 524 18.31 22.65 -33.86
N ALA A 525 17.10 23.08 -34.18
CA ALA A 525 16.59 24.39 -33.74
C ALA A 525 16.37 24.47 -32.21
N ASP A 526 15.85 23.41 -31.59
CA ASP A 526 15.76 23.32 -30.12
C ASP A 526 17.16 23.20 -29.49
N ALA A 527 18.09 22.50 -30.14
CA ALA A 527 19.48 22.41 -29.69
C ALA A 527 20.19 23.77 -29.70
N ASP A 528 20.06 24.53 -30.80
CA ASP A 528 20.59 25.90 -30.93
C ASP A 528 20.06 26.81 -29.85
N LYS A 529 18.74 26.76 -29.61
CA LYS A 529 18.06 27.57 -28.61
C LYS A 529 18.57 27.24 -27.22
N ALA A 530 18.62 25.96 -26.85
CA ALA A 530 19.17 25.51 -25.58
C ALA A 530 20.65 25.92 -25.40
N HIS A 531 21.46 25.81 -26.46
CA HIS A 531 22.86 26.22 -26.44
C HIS A 531 23.01 27.75 -26.27
N ASN A 532 22.22 28.54 -26.99
CA ASN A 532 22.23 30.00 -26.90
C ASN A 532 21.72 30.51 -25.53
N ASP A 533 20.69 29.88 -24.97
CA ASP A 533 20.19 30.19 -23.61
C ASP A 533 21.22 29.78 -22.54
N ALA A 534 21.91 28.65 -22.71
CA ALA A 534 23.02 28.23 -21.86
C ALA A 534 24.20 29.23 -21.91
N LEU A 535 24.65 29.63 -23.10
CA LEU A 535 25.68 30.67 -23.28
C LEU A 535 25.29 31.98 -22.60
N LYS A 536 24.08 32.49 -22.87
CA LYS A 536 23.56 33.74 -22.31
C LYS A 536 23.44 33.69 -20.78
N THR A 537 23.07 32.55 -20.21
CA THR A 537 23.00 32.35 -18.76
C THR A 537 24.40 32.30 -18.14
N MET A 538 25.35 31.68 -18.84
CA MET A 538 26.76 31.62 -18.43
C MET A 538 27.46 32.99 -18.54
N GLU A 539 27.16 33.81 -19.55
CA GLU A 539 27.62 35.20 -19.64
C GLU A 539 27.07 36.08 -18.51
N GLN A 540 25.84 35.84 -18.04
CA GLN A 540 25.32 36.52 -16.85
C GLN A 540 26.07 36.08 -15.58
N ALA A 541 26.34 34.78 -15.45
CA ALA A 541 27.15 34.24 -14.37
C ALA A 541 28.57 34.84 -14.36
N LEU A 542 29.17 35.09 -15.52
CA LEU A 542 30.46 35.79 -15.64
C LEU A 542 30.36 37.25 -15.18
N LYS A 543 29.34 38.00 -15.61
CA LYS A 543 29.11 39.40 -15.20
C LYS A 543 28.89 39.51 -13.68
N GLU A 544 28.18 38.56 -13.09
CA GLU A 544 27.99 38.48 -11.63
C GLU A 544 29.27 38.08 -10.90
N ALA A 545 30.12 37.23 -11.49
CA ALA A 545 31.46 36.93 -10.96
C ALA A 545 32.40 38.15 -11.03
N GLU A 546 32.38 38.93 -12.11
CA GLU A 546 33.13 40.19 -12.20
C GLU A 546 32.67 41.23 -11.15
N GLU A 547 31.37 41.27 -10.85
CA GLU A 547 30.87 42.11 -9.75
C GLU A 547 31.25 41.54 -8.38
N LEU A 548 31.26 40.22 -8.21
CA LEU A 548 31.75 39.54 -7.01
C LEU A 548 33.22 39.90 -6.75
N LYS A 549 34.09 39.76 -7.76
CA LYS A 549 35.49 40.19 -7.73
C LYS A 549 35.66 41.60 -7.20
N LYS A 550 34.96 42.56 -7.82
CA LYS A 550 35.01 43.97 -7.44
C LYS A 550 34.64 44.16 -5.96
N ASN A 551 33.59 43.48 -5.50
CA ASN A 551 33.13 43.59 -4.11
C ASN A 551 34.10 42.90 -3.11
N VAL A 552 34.80 41.83 -3.51
CA VAL A 552 35.88 41.20 -2.72
C VAL A 552 37.12 42.11 -2.67
N ASP A 553 37.50 42.75 -3.78
CA ASP A 553 38.60 43.72 -3.85
C ASP A 553 38.30 44.97 -3.01
N GLU A 554 37.07 45.49 -3.03
CA GLU A 554 36.61 46.57 -2.16
C GLU A 554 36.70 46.17 -0.67
N LEU A 555 36.27 44.96 -0.30
CA LEU A 555 36.39 44.44 1.07
C LEU A 555 37.87 44.31 1.51
N SER A 556 38.73 43.80 0.63
CA SER A 556 40.19 43.70 0.84
C SER A 556 40.82 45.09 1.06
N ASN A 557 40.41 46.09 0.29
CA ASN A 557 40.91 47.46 0.41
C ASN A 557 40.36 48.21 1.64
N ASP A 558 39.08 48.01 2.00
CA ASP A 558 38.48 48.54 3.23
C ASP A 558 39.21 48.04 4.48
N LEU A 559 39.61 46.76 4.49
CA LEU A 559 40.33 46.13 5.60
C LEU A 559 41.83 46.45 5.65
N LYS A 560 42.46 46.73 4.50
CA LYS A 560 43.81 47.33 4.47
C LYS A 560 43.83 48.74 5.07
N ARG A 561 42.74 49.50 4.97
CA ARG A 561 42.61 50.87 5.49
C ARG A 561 42.16 50.94 6.94
N ASN A 562 41.13 50.18 7.34
CA ASN A 562 40.51 50.27 8.67
C ASN A 562 40.47 48.90 9.39
N GLN A 563 41.28 48.75 10.44
CA GLN A 563 41.44 47.51 11.22
C GLN A 563 40.26 47.17 12.17
N THR A 564 39.32 48.08 12.39
CA THR A 564 38.18 47.84 13.30
C THR A 564 37.06 47.04 12.63
N MET A 565 36.49 46.10 13.38
CA MET A 565 35.34 45.30 12.98
C MET A 565 34.04 46.07 13.22
N GLU A 566 33.32 46.35 12.14
CA GLU A 566 32.02 47.02 12.15
C GLU A 566 30.99 46.08 11.54
N TRP A 567 29.80 45.99 12.15
CA TRP A 567 28.71 45.07 11.74
C TRP A 567 28.37 45.15 10.25
N GLN A 568 28.53 46.33 9.63
CA GLN A 568 28.37 46.55 8.20
C GLN A 568 29.28 45.65 7.34
N LYS A 569 30.50 45.33 7.80
CA LYS A 569 31.45 44.46 7.07
C LYS A 569 30.99 42.99 7.09
N GLN A 570 30.36 42.54 8.18
CA GLN A 570 29.79 41.19 8.27
C GLN A 570 28.60 41.03 7.29
N LYS A 571 27.76 42.07 7.17
CA LYS A 571 26.68 42.12 6.17
C LYS A 571 27.20 42.08 4.72
N LYS A 572 28.27 42.84 4.40
CA LYS A 572 28.95 42.74 3.10
C LYS A 572 29.38 41.29 2.80
N ALA A 573 29.98 40.57 3.76
CA ALA A 573 30.41 39.19 3.58
C ALA A 573 29.24 38.19 3.37
N GLU A 574 28.07 38.45 3.97
CA GLU A 574 26.85 37.69 3.72
C GLU A 574 26.28 37.97 2.30
N GLU A 575 26.34 39.23 1.84
CA GLU A 575 25.94 39.61 0.48
C GLU A 575 26.85 38.98 -0.59
N LEU A 576 28.17 38.93 -0.37
CA LEU A 576 29.12 38.19 -1.23
C LEU A 576 28.76 36.70 -1.33
N ALA A 577 28.40 36.07 -0.21
CA ALA A 577 28.02 34.65 -0.18
C ALA A 577 26.70 34.38 -0.91
N LYS A 578 25.72 35.29 -0.84
CA LYS A 578 24.46 35.19 -1.60
C LYS A 578 24.69 35.32 -3.10
N LYS A 579 25.51 36.28 -3.54
CA LYS A 579 25.89 36.40 -4.95
C LYS A 579 26.58 35.15 -5.48
N TYR A 580 27.47 34.55 -4.68
CA TYR A 580 28.06 33.26 -5.04
C TYR A 580 27.01 32.14 -5.18
N GLU A 581 26.03 32.05 -4.28
CA GLU A 581 24.94 31.07 -4.39
C GLU A 581 24.06 31.30 -5.64
N GLU A 582 23.84 32.55 -6.05
CA GLU A 582 23.12 32.92 -7.27
C GLU A 582 23.90 32.51 -8.53
N ILE A 583 25.21 32.79 -8.60
CA ILE A 583 26.08 32.34 -9.69
C ILE A 583 26.10 30.80 -9.75
N GLN A 584 26.17 30.12 -8.60
CA GLN A 584 26.16 28.66 -8.53
C GLN A 584 24.86 28.08 -9.11
N LYS A 585 23.70 28.68 -8.82
CA LYS A 585 22.41 28.26 -9.39
C LYS A 585 22.38 28.39 -10.91
N LYS A 586 22.95 29.45 -11.47
CA LYS A 586 23.07 29.63 -12.93
C LYS A 586 24.00 28.60 -13.57
N VAL A 587 25.14 28.30 -12.95
CA VAL A 587 26.04 27.23 -13.41
C VAL A 587 25.36 25.85 -13.35
N ASP A 588 24.58 25.58 -12.30
CA ASP A 588 23.79 24.34 -12.18
C ASP A 588 22.63 24.26 -13.19
N GLU A 589 22.03 25.40 -13.56
CA GLU A 589 21.01 25.51 -14.61
C GLU A 589 21.60 25.23 -16.01
N VAL A 590 22.70 25.91 -16.35
CA VAL A 590 23.48 25.69 -17.58
C VAL A 590 23.92 24.22 -17.69
N ARG A 591 24.37 23.60 -16.58
CA ARG A 591 24.73 22.17 -16.60
C ARG A 591 23.54 21.29 -16.98
N LYS A 592 22.35 21.53 -16.40
CA LYS A 592 21.14 20.75 -16.74
C LYS A 592 20.71 20.95 -18.19
N GLN A 593 20.68 22.20 -18.65
CA GLN A 593 20.37 22.54 -20.05
C GLN A 593 21.34 21.84 -21.01
N THR A 594 22.63 21.77 -20.67
CA THR A 594 23.66 21.07 -21.46
C THR A 594 23.51 19.54 -21.40
N GLU A 595 23.11 18.98 -20.24
CA GLU A 595 22.82 17.55 -20.07
C GLU A 595 21.59 17.13 -20.89
N GLU A 596 20.50 17.89 -20.82
CA GLU A 596 19.28 17.70 -21.61
C GLU A 596 19.55 17.84 -23.11
N LEU A 597 20.25 18.91 -23.53
CA LEU A 597 20.72 19.14 -24.90
C LEU A 597 21.50 17.94 -25.46
N MET A 598 22.48 17.45 -24.70
CA MET A 598 23.31 16.31 -25.10
C MET A 598 22.45 15.03 -25.23
N GLU A 599 21.52 14.78 -24.31
CA GLU A 599 20.61 13.62 -24.38
C GLU A 599 19.70 13.69 -25.60
N HIS A 600 19.06 14.84 -25.86
CA HIS A 600 18.20 15.06 -27.03
C HIS A 600 18.95 14.86 -28.35
N LEU A 601 20.17 15.40 -28.47
CA LEU A 601 20.99 15.25 -29.66
C LEU A 601 21.57 13.83 -29.81
N GLN A 602 21.98 13.17 -28.72
CA GLN A 602 22.51 11.80 -28.75
C GLN A 602 21.42 10.81 -29.17
N ASN A 603 20.21 10.94 -28.60
CA ASN A 603 19.08 10.05 -28.89
C ASN A 603 18.68 10.08 -30.37
N ASN A 604 18.81 11.24 -31.02
CA ASN A 604 18.55 11.45 -32.45
C ASN A 604 19.80 11.26 -33.34
N ASN A 605 20.90 10.70 -32.81
CA ASN A 605 22.18 10.52 -33.52
C ASN A 605 22.69 11.80 -34.21
N ALA A 606 22.36 12.99 -33.71
CA ALA A 606 22.58 14.26 -34.38
C ALA A 606 24.06 14.73 -34.32
N LEU A 607 24.80 14.32 -33.29
CA LEU A 607 26.21 14.68 -33.09
C LEU A 607 27.20 13.72 -33.77
N SER A 608 28.40 14.22 -34.05
CA SER A 608 29.60 13.42 -34.25
C SER A 608 30.12 12.82 -32.94
N GLN A 609 31.05 11.87 -33.07
CA GLN A 609 31.66 11.22 -31.93
C GLN A 609 32.50 12.18 -31.08
N GLU A 610 33.30 13.02 -31.75
CA GLU A 610 34.19 13.97 -31.08
C GLU A 610 33.42 15.10 -30.39
N THR A 611 32.33 15.59 -30.98
CA THR A 611 31.47 16.58 -30.33
C THR A 611 30.73 15.99 -29.12
N LEU A 612 30.27 14.74 -29.18
CA LEU A 612 29.71 14.04 -28.00
C LEU A 612 30.75 13.87 -26.88
N GLU A 613 31.98 13.48 -27.20
CA GLU A 613 33.08 13.41 -26.22
C GLU A 613 33.34 14.79 -25.58
N LYS A 614 33.36 15.86 -26.38
CA LYS A 614 33.53 17.23 -25.89
C LYS A 614 32.38 17.70 -25.00
N TYR A 615 31.12 17.33 -25.28
CA TYR A 615 30.00 17.56 -24.35
C TYR A 615 30.18 16.80 -23.02
N LEU A 616 30.67 15.54 -23.06
CA LEU A 616 30.98 14.76 -21.85
C LEU A 616 32.18 15.32 -21.06
N GLU A 617 33.16 15.93 -21.73
CA GLU A 617 34.26 16.65 -21.07
C GLU A 617 33.82 17.99 -20.50
N LEU A 618 32.97 18.73 -21.22
CA LEU A 618 32.31 19.94 -20.75
C LEU A 618 31.48 19.68 -19.48
N GLN A 619 30.75 18.56 -19.42
CA GLN A 619 30.04 18.15 -18.20
C GLN A 619 30.99 17.97 -17.01
N LYS A 620 32.19 17.39 -17.22
CA LYS A 620 33.21 17.26 -16.17
C LYS A 620 33.76 18.62 -15.74
N VAL A 621 34.00 19.54 -16.68
CA VAL A 621 34.44 20.91 -16.39
C VAL A 621 33.37 21.65 -15.60
N MET A 622 32.09 21.56 -16.00
CA MET A 622 30.97 22.18 -15.27
C MET A 622 30.75 21.59 -13.88
N GLN A 623 30.97 20.28 -13.69
CA GLN A 623 30.99 19.67 -12.36
C GLN A 623 32.15 20.19 -11.49
N GLN A 624 33.30 20.53 -12.11
CA GLN A 624 34.45 21.13 -11.44
C GLN A 624 34.29 22.64 -11.16
N LEU A 625 33.37 23.36 -11.82
CA LEU A 625 33.04 24.75 -11.49
C LEU A 625 32.42 24.89 -10.09
N ASN A 626 31.64 23.89 -9.66
CA ASN A 626 31.04 23.80 -8.33
C ASN A 626 32.05 23.32 -7.26
N SER A 627 33.30 23.75 -7.36
CA SER A 627 34.42 23.22 -6.59
C SER A 627 34.34 23.60 -5.09
N PRO A 628 34.66 22.66 -4.17
CA PRO A 628 34.65 22.95 -2.74
C PRO A 628 35.73 23.95 -2.32
N GLU A 629 36.78 24.18 -3.12
CA GLU A 629 37.88 25.08 -2.78
C GLU A 629 37.44 26.54 -2.62
N PHE A 630 36.59 27.07 -3.52
CA PHE A 630 36.08 28.44 -3.37
C PHE A 630 35.01 28.53 -2.27
N GLN A 631 34.19 27.48 -2.10
CA GLN A 631 33.27 27.37 -0.96
C GLN A 631 34.02 27.36 0.38
N GLU A 632 35.15 26.64 0.46
CA GLU A 632 36.04 26.63 1.63
C GLU A 632 36.69 27.99 1.83
N ALA A 633 37.16 28.67 0.78
CA ALA A 633 37.73 30.02 0.89
C ALA A 633 36.68 31.01 1.44
N MET A 634 35.46 30.99 0.90
CA MET A 634 34.34 31.82 1.39
C MET A 634 33.93 31.47 2.82
N LYS A 635 33.91 30.18 3.18
CA LYS A 635 33.60 29.73 4.55
C LYS A 635 34.71 30.10 5.54
N ARG A 636 35.98 30.00 5.15
CA ARG A 636 37.12 30.49 5.94
C ARG A 636 37.07 32.01 6.08
N MET A 637 36.68 32.75 5.04
CA MET A 637 36.45 34.19 5.13
C MET A 637 35.32 34.50 6.12
N GLN A 638 34.18 33.81 6.07
CA GLN A 638 33.09 33.97 7.04
C GLN A 638 33.51 33.64 8.48
N GLN A 639 34.29 32.57 8.69
CA GLN A 639 34.81 32.18 10.00
C GLN A 639 35.87 33.18 10.50
N ALA A 640 36.77 33.64 9.63
CA ALA A 640 37.76 34.66 9.95
C ALA A 640 37.09 35.99 10.33
N MET A 641 35.98 36.34 9.66
CA MET A 641 35.11 37.48 9.99
C MET A 641 34.32 37.31 11.30
N GLN A 642 34.28 36.11 11.89
CA GLN A 642 33.78 35.87 13.26
C GLN A 642 34.91 35.85 14.31
N SER A 643 36.16 35.68 13.87
CA SER A 643 37.35 35.71 14.71
C SER A 643 37.97 37.11 14.80
N ILE A 644 38.72 37.39 15.87
CA ILE A 644 39.25 38.74 16.15
C ILE A 644 40.62 39.00 15.48
N SER A 645 41.29 37.98 14.94
CA SER A 645 42.67 38.01 14.41
C SER A 645 42.78 38.70 13.03
N PRO A 646 43.44 39.88 12.92
CA PRO A 646 43.59 40.59 11.64
C PRO A 646 44.38 39.81 10.59
N GLU A 647 45.42 39.07 11.01
CA GLU A 647 46.26 38.27 10.11
C GLU A 647 45.49 37.13 9.45
N GLN A 648 44.67 36.38 10.20
CA GLN A 648 43.83 35.31 9.64
C GLN A 648 42.75 35.86 8.70
N MET A 649 42.25 37.07 8.97
CA MET A 649 41.30 37.75 8.08
C MET A 649 41.97 38.21 6.77
N ARG A 650 43.20 38.71 6.83
CA ARG A 650 44.00 39.04 5.64
C ARG A 650 44.29 37.82 4.79
N GLU A 651 44.74 36.72 5.41
CA GLU A 651 45.01 35.46 4.73
C GLU A 651 43.74 34.87 4.08
N ALA A 652 42.62 34.83 4.82
CA ALA A 652 41.36 34.32 4.29
C ALA A 652 40.81 35.15 3.11
N ILE A 653 41.00 36.47 3.13
CA ILE A 653 40.58 37.35 2.02
C ILE A 653 41.54 37.25 0.83
N GLN A 654 42.85 37.13 1.04
CA GLN A 654 43.80 36.85 -0.05
C GLN A 654 43.48 35.51 -0.72
N GLN A 655 43.17 34.48 0.06
CA GLN A 655 42.72 33.19 -0.45
C GLN A 655 41.39 33.30 -1.21
N ALA A 656 40.43 34.09 -0.71
CA ALA A 656 39.18 34.35 -1.41
C ALA A 656 39.38 35.11 -2.73
N GLN A 657 40.24 36.14 -2.78
CA GLN A 657 40.61 36.86 -4.01
C GLN A 657 41.25 35.92 -5.05
N PHE A 658 42.16 35.03 -4.61
CA PHE A 658 42.81 34.07 -5.50
C PHE A 658 41.82 33.03 -6.04
N SER A 659 40.99 32.44 -5.17
CA SER A 659 40.01 31.43 -5.57
C SER A 659 38.83 32.00 -6.37
N GLU A 660 38.47 33.27 -6.16
CA GLU A 660 37.51 34.00 -7.00
C GLU A 660 38.06 34.16 -8.43
N GLU A 661 39.30 34.65 -8.60
CA GLU A 661 39.89 34.84 -9.93
C GLU A 661 40.02 33.51 -10.69
N GLN A 662 40.27 32.39 -9.99
CA GLN A 662 40.21 31.05 -10.57
C GLN A 662 38.79 30.66 -11.00
N PHE A 663 37.79 30.90 -10.15
CA PHE A 663 36.38 30.64 -10.44
C PHE A 663 35.88 31.44 -11.64
N ARG A 664 36.11 32.76 -11.67
CA ARG A 664 35.80 33.65 -12.79
C ARG A 664 36.46 33.20 -14.10
N LYS A 665 37.77 32.89 -14.08
CA LYS A 665 38.49 32.34 -15.25
C LYS A 665 37.93 30.98 -15.70
N SER A 666 37.40 30.18 -14.79
CA SER A 666 36.79 28.89 -15.14
C SER A 666 35.40 29.04 -15.77
N ILE A 667 34.62 30.06 -15.39
CA ILE A 667 33.38 30.45 -16.09
C ILE A 667 33.72 30.94 -17.51
N GLU A 668 34.69 31.87 -17.63
CA GLU A 668 35.19 32.41 -18.91
C GLU A 668 35.69 31.29 -19.85
N ARG A 669 36.48 30.33 -19.31
CA ARG A 669 36.87 29.09 -20.00
C ARG A 669 35.65 28.31 -20.52
N THR A 670 34.62 28.14 -19.70
CA THR A 670 33.46 27.32 -20.05
C THR A 670 32.62 27.98 -21.14
N ILE A 671 32.50 29.31 -21.15
CA ILE A 671 31.88 30.07 -22.25
C ILE A 671 32.64 29.85 -23.56
N ASN A 672 33.98 30.01 -23.55
CA ASN A 672 34.79 29.83 -24.74
C ASN A 672 34.74 28.38 -25.27
N LEU A 673 34.70 27.38 -24.38
CA LEU A 673 34.52 25.97 -24.77
C LEU A 673 33.11 25.70 -25.32
N LEU A 674 32.06 26.26 -24.72
CA LEU A 674 30.68 26.18 -25.25
C LEU A 674 30.61 26.73 -26.67
N LYS A 675 31.09 27.97 -26.90
CA LYS A 675 31.10 28.59 -28.24
C LYS A 675 31.79 27.73 -29.30
N ARG A 676 32.92 27.11 -28.95
CA ARG A 676 33.66 26.20 -29.85
C ARG A 676 32.90 24.92 -30.14
N ILE A 677 32.29 24.32 -29.12
CA ILE A 677 31.40 23.17 -29.28
C ILE A 677 30.16 23.54 -30.11
N GLN A 678 29.67 24.78 -30.04
CA GLN A 678 28.59 25.26 -30.91
C GLN A 678 29.01 25.24 -32.38
N VAL A 679 30.19 25.76 -32.71
CA VAL A 679 30.74 25.71 -34.08
C VAL A 679 30.86 24.27 -34.58
N GLU A 680 31.35 23.36 -33.74
CA GLU A 680 31.46 21.94 -34.10
C GLU A 680 30.09 21.27 -34.29
N GLN A 681 29.13 21.51 -33.39
CA GLN A 681 27.75 21.03 -33.52
C GLN A 681 27.04 21.62 -34.75
N LYS A 682 27.37 22.86 -35.12
CA LYS A 682 26.88 23.53 -36.34
C LYS A 682 27.46 22.93 -37.63
N VAL A 683 28.74 22.55 -37.61
CA VAL A 683 29.36 21.78 -38.71
C VAL A 683 28.75 20.38 -38.79
N ASP A 684 28.55 19.71 -37.65
CA ASP A 684 27.87 18.40 -37.60
C ASP A 684 26.44 18.50 -38.17
N GLU A 685 25.67 19.52 -37.79
CA GLU A 685 24.35 19.85 -38.33
C GLU A 685 24.39 20.02 -39.86
N ALA A 686 25.33 20.80 -40.38
CA ALA A 686 25.49 21.00 -41.81
C ALA A 686 25.83 19.69 -42.56
N VAL A 687 26.77 18.90 -42.02
CA VAL A 687 27.13 17.57 -42.57
C VAL A 687 25.92 16.63 -42.55
N LYS A 688 25.12 16.65 -41.48
CA LYS A 688 23.92 15.80 -41.33
C LYS A 688 22.83 16.19 -42.31
N ARG A 689 22.52 17.49 -42.44
CA ARG A 689 21.58 18.00 -43.44
C ARG A 689 22.00 17.64 -44.87
N ALA A 690 23.28 17.82 -45.21
CA ALA A 690 23.80 17.41 -46.52
C ALA A 690 23.64 15.89 -46.77
N GLN A 691 23.90 15.06 -45.76
CA GLN A 691 23.69 13.61 -45.85
C GLN A 691 22.22 13.19 -45.93
N GLU A 692 21.32 13.89 -45.24
CA GLU A 692 19.88 13.66 -45.35
C GLU A 692 19.37 14.02 -46.74
N MET A 693 19.72 15.22 -47.24
CA MET A 693 19.39 15.66 -48.59
C MET A 693 19.91 14.69 -49.66
N MET A 694 21.15 14.19 -49.56
CA MET A 694 21.65 13.16 -50.47
C MET A 694 20.78 11.90 -50.47
N ARG A 695 20.40 11.37 -49.30
CA ARG A 695 19.59 10.14 -49.19
C ARG A 695 18.18 10.36 -49.71
N GLU A 696 17.57 11.51 -49.41
CA GLU A 696 16.25 11.85 -49.91
C GLU A 696 16.28 12.09 -51.43
N GLN A 697 17.33 12.71 -51.98
CA GLN A 697 17.53 12.87 -53.42
C GLN A 697 17.71 11.52 -54.13
N GLU A 698 18.47 10.58 -53.54
CA GLU A 698 18.63 9.21 -54.04
C GLU A 698 17.30 8.41 -53.97
N ALA A 699 16.50 8.62 -52.92
CA ALA A 699 15.18 8.01 -52.78
C ALA A 699 14.19 8.57 -53.82
N ILE A 700 14.13 9.90 -54.01
CA ILE A 700 13.36 10.58 -55.06
C ILE A 700 13.76 10.03 -56.43
N GLN A 701 15.06 9.83 -56.70
CA GLN A 701 15.54 9.25 -57.95
C GLN A 701 15.03 7.82 -58.15
N LYS A 702 15.18 6.94 -57.15
CA LYS A 702 14.70 5.55 -57.22
C LYS A 702 13.18 5.46 -57.37
N GLU A 703 12.42 6.27 -56.64
CA GLU A 703 10.96 6.35 -56.79
C GLU A 703 10.55 6.89 -58.17
N THR A 704 11.28 7.87 -58.71
CA THR A 704 11.09 8.40 -60.08
C THR A 704 11.37 7.32 -61.12
N GLU A 705 12.47 6.58 -61.00
CA GLU A 705 12.81 5.46 -61.90
C GLU A 705 11.78 4.32 -61.82
N GLN A 706 11.19 4.05 -60.66
CA GLN A 706 10.14 3.03 -60.48
C GLN A 706 8.73 3.52 -60.82
N MET A 707 8.55 4.81 -61.11
CA MET A 707 7.25 5.39 -61.46
C MET A 707 6.69 4.81 -62.77
N LYS A 708 5.41 4.41 -62.74
CA LYS A 708 4.68 3.95 -63.93
C LYS A 708 4.26 5.16 -64.78
N GLU A 709 4.28 5.00 -66.11
CA GLU A 709 3.81 6.04 -67.03
C GLU A 709 2.34 6.39 -66.74
N GLY A 710 2.06 7.69 -66.60
CA GLY A 710 0.72 8.22 -66.31
C GLY A 710 0.32 8.31 -64.83
N ASP A 711 1.18 7.93 -63.87
CA ASP A 711 0.88 8.06 -62.42
C ASP A 711 1.01 9.53 -61.94
N THR A 712 0.01 10.35 -62.28
CA THR A 712 0.01 11.80 -62.02
C THR A 712 0.04 12.14 -60.53
N GLN A 713 -0.50 11.29 -59.66
CA GLN A 713 -0.49 11.52 -58.21
C GLN A 713 0.91 11.34 -57.63
N LYS A 714 1.63 10.29 -58.02
CA LYS A 714 3.04 10.13 -57.62
C LYS A 714 3.95 11.19 -58.23
N ALA A 715 3.69 11.59 -59.47
CA ALA A 715 4.46 12.66 -60.13
C ALA A 715 4.37 14.00 -59.35
N ASP A 716 3.17 14.40 -58.89
CA ASP A 716 3.02 15.62 -58.07
C ASP A 716 3.61 15.45 -56.65
N ALA A 717 3.49 14.27 -56.03
CA ALA A 717 4.10 13.99 -54.73
C ALA A 717 5.64 14.07 -54.78
N LEU A 718 6.25 13.47 -55.80
CA LEU A 718 7.70 13.56 -56.06
C LEU A 718 8.12 14.99 -56.38
N ALA A 719 7.33 15.73 -57.17
CA ALA A 719 7.61 17.13 -57.47
C ALA A 719 7.60 18.00 -56.21
N ARG A 720 6.70 17.76 -55.25
CA ARG A 720 6.67 18.46 -53.95
C ARG A 720 7.89 18.14 -53.09
N ARG A 721 8.29 16.86 -52.99
CA ARG A 721 9.54 16.46 -52.32
C ARG A 721 10.76 17.15 -52.95
N GLN A 722 10.78 17.28 -54.28
CA GLN A 722 11.85 17.97 -54.99
C GLN A 722 11.82 19.51 -54.81
N GLU A 723 10.63 20.13 -54.65
CA GLU A 723 10.52 21.54 -54.24
C GLU A 723 11.01 21.75 -52.80
N GLU A 724 10.69 20.83 -51.90
CA GLU A 724 11.17 20.82 -50.52
C GLU A 724 12.71 20.70 -50.44
N MET A 725 13.32 19.89 -51.31
CA MET A 725 14.77 19.80 -51.44
C MET A 725 15.44 21.17 -51.74
N ASN A 726 14.83 22.01 -52.57
CA ASN A 726 15.34 23.37 -52.81
C ASN A 726 15.25 24.23 -51.54
N LYS A 727 14.21 24.07 -50.74
CA LYS A 727 14.04 24.76 -49.45
C LYS A 727 15.09 24.30 -48.43
N LYS A 728 15.29 22.98 -48.26
CA LYS A 728 16.34 22.41 -47.40
C LYS A 728 17.74 22.90 -47.80
N LEU A 729 18.02 23.05 -49.09
CA LEU A 729 19.29 23.61 -49.59
C LEU A 729 19.45 25.11 -49.26
N GLU A 730 18.38 25.90 -49.36
CA GLU A 730 18.39 27.32 -48.95
C GLU A 730 18.54 27.48 -47.42
N GLU A 731 17.98 26.58 -46.64
CA GLU A 731 18.13 26.53 -45.18
C GLU A 731 19.54 26.07 -44.76
N LEU A 732 20.14 25.10 -45.46
CA LEU A 732 21.54 24.73 -45.25
C LEU A 732 22.49 25.90 -45.56
N GLN A 733 22.23 26.68 -46.62
CA GLN A 733 23.05 27.87 -46.91
C GLN A 733 23.02 28.89 -45.77
N GLN A 734 21.84 29.21 -45.24
CA GLN A 734 21.70 30.11 -44.08
C GLN A 734 22.42 29.54 -42.85
N SER A 735 22.37 28.22 -42.66
CA SER A 735 23.12 27.53 -41.59
C SER A 735 24.63 27.63 -41.78
N LEU A 736 25.15 27.59 -43.01
CA LEU A 736 26.58 27.76 -43.29
C LEU A 736 27.04 29.21 -43.11
N ASP A 737 26.17 30.18 -43.38
CA ASP A 737 26.43 31.59 -43.10
C ASP A 737 26.50 31.85 -41.57
N ASP A 738 25.63 31.22 -40.76
CA ASP A 738 25.72 31.25 -39.29
C ASP A 738 26.98 30.53 -38.76
N VAL A 739 27.38 29.41 -39.36
CA VAL A 739 28.66 28.74 -39.05
C VAL A 739 29.82 29.70 -39.34
N HIS A 740 29.77 30.44 -40.46
CA HIS A 740 30.82 31.38 -40.86
C HIS A 740 30.97 32.54 -39.86
N GLU A 741 29.87 33.20 -39.49
CA GLU A 741 29.87 34.27 -38.48
C GLU A 741 30.44 33.79 -37.14
N LYS A 742 30.06 32.57 -36.69
CA LYS A 742 30.60 31.97 -35.47
C LYS A 742 32.07 31.56 -35.58
N MET A 743 32.54 31.15 -36.77
CA MET A 743 33.95 30.84 -37.01
C MET A 743 34.85 32.08 -37.05
N GLU A 744 34.33 33.24 -37.48
CA GLU A 744 35.05 34.52 -37.45
C GLU A 744 35.40 34.98 -36.02
N GLU A 745 34.75 34.47 -34.97
CA GLU A 745 35.18 34.68 -33.57
C GLU A 745 36.56 34.04 -33.28
N PHE A 746 36.96 33.00 -34.03
CA PHE A 746 38.15 32.18 -33.76
C PHE A 746 39.03 31.93 -35.03
N PRO A 747 39.40 32.97 -35.79
CA PRO A 747 39.84 32.84 -37.19
C PRO A 747 41.22 32.19 -37.39
N LYS A 748 41.98 31.95 -36.31
CA LYS A 748 43.26 31.21 -36.34
C LYS A 748 43.10 29.71 -36.21
N GLU A 749 41.97 29.26 -35.66
CA GLU A 749 41.75 27.88 -35.24
C GLU A 749 40.68 27.20 -36.12
N MET A 750 39.87 27.99 -36.82
CA MET A 750 38.78 27.55 -37.69
C MET A 750 39.19 27.48 -39.18
N PRO A 751 38.77 26.45 -39.92
CA PRO A 751 39.09 26.26 -41.34
C PRO A 751 38.17 27.10 -42.25
N LEU A 752 38.28 28.43 -42.17
CA LEU A 752 37.42 29.38 -42.91
C LEU A 752 37.51 29.21 -44.44
N GLU A 753 38.69 28.87 -44.98
CA GLU A 753 38.90 28.65 -46.42
C GLU A 753 38.08 27.45 -46.95
N GLN A 754 38.06 26.34 -46.20
CA GLN A 754 37.27 25.15 -46.53
C GLN A 754 35.77 25.40 -46.33
N LEU A 755 35.38 26.21 -45.34
CA LEU A 755 33.98 26.60 -45.16
C LEU A 755 33.49 27.46 -46.32
N GLU A 756 34.30 28.41 -46.82
CA GLU A 756 33.97 29.17 -48.02
C GLU A 756 33.81 28.26 -49.25
N GLU A 757 34.61 27.19 -49.38
CA GLU A 757 34.48 26.22 -50.46
C GLU A 757 33.15 25.44 -50.34
N ALA A 758 32.80 24.96 -49.14
CA ALA A 758 31.51 24.34 -48.87
C ALA A 758 30.32 25.30 -49.12
N GLN A 759 30.42 26.57 -48.74
CA GLN A 759 29.42 27.61 -49.05
C GLN A 759 29.28 27.81 -50.57
N ARG A 760 30.36 27.73 -51.35
CA ARG A 760 30.32 27.82 -52.82
C ARG A 760 29.68 26.58 -53.45
N SER A 761 29.96 25.37 -52.98
CA SER A 761 29.32 24.14 -53.48
C SER A 761 27.83 24.11 -53.10
N ALA A 762 27.44 24.51 -51.89
CA ALA A 762 26.03 24.73 -51.55
C ALA A 762 25.40 25.85 -52.41
N GLY A 763 26.20 26.85 -52.75
CA GLY A 763 25.92 27.96 -53.66
C GLY A 763 25.75 27.59 -55.13
N ASP A 764 26.06 26.35 -55.54
CA ASP A 764 26.19 26.03 -56.96
C ASP A 764 24.87 26.22 -57.74
N LYS A 765 25.00 26.94 -58.85
CA LYS A 765 23.90 27.24 -59.77
C LYS A 765 23.50 26.01 -60.57
N GLN A 766 24.40 25.07 -60.86
CA GLN A 766 24.06 23.88 -61.62
C GLN A 766 23.19 22.93 -60.78
N MET A 767 23.57 22.66 -59.53
CA MET A 767 22.77 21.89 -58.57
C MET A 767 21.39 22.51 -58.35
N LYS A 768 21.31 23.82 -58.06
CA LYS A 768 20.02 24.51 -57.86
C LYS A 768 19.11 24.46 -59.09
N GLU A 769 19.68 24.63 -60.28
CA GLU A 769 18.92 24.58 -61.52
C GLU A 769 18.47 23.14 -61.84
N ALA A 770 19.30 22.13 -61.57
CA ALA A 770 18.94 20.73 -61.73
C ALA A 770 17.76 20.32 -60.83
N ILE A 771 17.75 20.76 -59.56
CA ILE A 771 16.61 20.56 -58.64
C ILE A 771 15.33 21.19 -59.23
N LYS A 772 15.40 22.43 -59.73
CA LYS A 772 14.24 23.14 -60.31
C LYS A 772 13.75 22.50 -61.62
N GLN A 773 14.66 22.03 -62.47
CA GLN A 773 14.31 21.35 -63.72
C GLN A 773 13.72 19.96 -63.45
N SER A 774 14.20 19.24 -62.43
CA SER A 774 13.57 18.00 -61.93
C SER A 774 12.10 18.22 -61.55
N VAL A 775 11.76 19.27 -60.79
CA VAL A 775 10.35 19.62 -60.46
C VAL A 775 9.50 19.79 -61.72
N GLN A 776 10.00 20.54 -62.71
CA GLN A 776 9.27 20.78 -63.96
C GLN A 776 9.10 19.49 -64.78
N GLN A 777 10.13 18.65 -64.83
CA GLN A 777 10.14 17.39 -65.58
C GLN A 777 9.29 16.30 -64.91
N LEU A 778 9.21 16.28 -63.57
CA LEU A 778 8.28 15.45 -62.83
C LEU A 778 6.83 15.86 -63.13
N ARG A 779 6.50 17.15 -63.06
CA ARG A 779 5.16 17.66 -63.40
C ARG A 779 4.79 17.46 -64.87
N SER A 780 5.75 17.47 -65.78
CA SER A 780 5.55 17.15 -67.21
C SER A 780 5.60 15.64 -67.52
N GLN A 781 5.75 14.78 -66.50
CA GLN A 781 5.85 13.32 -66.60
C GLN A 781 7.07 12.79 -67.40
N GLN A 782 8.10 13.62 -67.60
CA GLN A 782 9.34 13.31 -68.32
C GLN A 782 10.33 12.52 -67.45
N ARG A 783 9.93 11.32 -67.01
CA ARG A 783 10.67 10.44 -66.06
C ARG A 783 12.19 10.36 -66.31
N GLN A 784 12.61 10.11 -67.55
CA GLN A 784 14.04 9.96 -67.89
C GLN A 784 14.84 11.27 -67.77
N GLN A 785 14.22 12.41 -68.06
CA GLN A 785 14.87 13.71 -67.92
C GLN A 785 14.95 14.09 -66.44
N ALA A 786 13.85 13.90 -65.70
CA ALA A 786 13.80 14.11 -64.25
C ALA A 786 14.89 13.30 -63.53
N ALA A 787 15.02 11.99 -63.82
CA ALA A 787 16.07 11.14 -63.26
C ALA A 787 17.49 11.64 -63.59
N ALA A 788 17.73 12.16 -64.79
CA ALA A 788 19.03 12.72 -65.15
C ALA A 788 19.35 14.02 -64.39
N GLN A 789 18.36 14.90 -64.16
CA GLN A 789 18.52 16.10 -63.34
C GLN A 789 18.68 15.76 -61.85
N GLN A 790 17.95 14.77 -61.35
CA GLN A 790 18.08 14.24 -60.00
C GLN A 790 19.49 13.66 -59.75
N GLN A 791 20.05 12.94 -60.72
CA GLN A 791 21.41 12.43 -60.67
C GLN A 791 22.46 13.56 -60.65
N GLN A 792 22.26 14.64 -61.41
CA GLN A 792 23.14 15.80 -61.40
C GLN A 792 23.06 16.55 -60.06
N ALA A 793 21.87 16.72 -59.50
CA ALA A 793 21.68 17.30 -58.17
C ALA A 793 22.36 16.44 -57.08
N LEU A 794 22.22 15.11 -57.15
CA LEU A 794 22.86 14.16 -56.23
C LEU A 794 24.40 14.28 -56.25
N SER A 795 25.01 14.45 -57.43
CA SER A 795 26.46 14.66 -57.53
C SER A 795 26.92 15.99 -56.90
N GLY A 796 26.16 17.08 -57.04
CA GLY A 796 26.45 18.34 -56.35
C GLY A 796 26.32 18.23 -54.81
N MET A 797 25.34 17.45 -54.34
CA MET A 797 25.19 17.17 -52.90
C MET A 797 26.31 16.28 -52.35
N GLN A 798 26.83 15.35 -53.15
CA GLN A 798 28.01 14.54 -52.81
C GLN A 798 29.25 15.41 -52.62
N GLU A 799 29.54 16.29 -53.58
CA GLU A 799 30.65 17.25 -53.48
C GLU A 799 30.50 18.14 -52.22
N LEU A 800 29.30 18.69 -51.97
CA LEU A 800 29.01 19.45 -50.77
C LEU A 800 29.24 18.65 -49.48
N SER A 801 28.82 17.38 -49.43
CA SER A 801 29.03 16.54 -48.25
C SER A 801 30.51 16.16 -48.05
N GLU A 802 31.31 16.08 -49.11
CA GLU A 802 32.76 15.87 -49.05
C GLU A 802 33.44 17.13 -48.49
N GLN A 803 33.14 18.31 -49.03
CA GLN A 803 33.65 19.59 -48.56
C GLN A 803 33.33 19.84 -47.07
N LEU A 804 32.09 19.56 -46.64
CA LEU A 804 31.70 19.69 -45.22
C LEU A 804 32.39 18.66 -44.32
N SER A 805 32.73 17.47 -44.85
CA SER A 805 33.54 16.48 -44.11
C SER A 805 35.00 16.94 -43.99
N GLU A 806 35.54 17.63 -45.00
CA GLU A 806 36.87 18.23 -44.93
C GLU A 806 36.90 19.40 -43.92
N VAL A 807 35.86 20.24 -43.85
CA VAL A 807 35.73 21.27 -42.79
C VAL A 807 35.83 20.63 -41.39
N GLN A 808 35.13 19.52 -41.15
CA GLN A 808 35.19 18.78 -39.88
C GLN A 808 36.61 18.23 -39.61
N GLU A 809 37.26 17.62 -40.59
CA GLU A 809 38.63 17.07 -40.45
C GLU A 809 39.68 18.17 -40.22
N GLN A 810 39.60 19.29 -40.94
CA GLN A 810 40.54 20.41 -40.77
C GLN A 810 40.36 21.12 -39.42
N LEU A 811 39.14 21.21 -38.89
CA LEU A 811 38.89 21.76 -37.54
C LEU A 811 39.62 20.94 -36.47
N LEU A 812 39.49 19.61 -36.52
CA LEU A 812 40.19 18.69 -35.60
C LEU A 812 41.71 18.79 -35.75
N ASN A 813 42.22 18.81 -36.98
CA ASN A 813 43.65 18.90 -37.29
C ASN A 813 44.26 20.25 -36.83
N ASN A 814 43.57 21.36 -37.04
CA ASN A 814 44.01 22.70 -36.61
C ASN A 814 44.00 22.81 -35.08
N GLN A 815 42.92 22.40 -34.42
CA GLN A 815 42.83 22.39 -32.95
C GLN A 815 43.94 21.53 -32.33
N MET A 816 44.20 20.34 -32.88
CA MET A 816 45.26 19.44 -32.42
C MET A 816 46.65 20.08 -32.58
N ARG A 817 46.94 20.70 -33.72
CA ARG A 817 48.23 21.32 -34.03
C ARG A 817 48.52 22.51 -33.11
N GLU A 818 47.58 23.46 -33.02
CA GLU A 818 47.71 24.63 -32.14
C GLU A 818 47.85 24.21 -30.67
N THR A 819 47.05 23.25 -30.21
CA THR A 819 47.13 22.74 -28.82
C THR A 819 48.49 22.07 -28.56
N MET A 820 48.97 21.24 -29.49
CA MET A 820 50.25 20.55 -29.37
C MET A 820 51.43 21.52 -29.32
N ASP A 821 51.45 22.55 -30.17
CA ASP A 821 52.56 23.51 -30.20
C ASP A 821 52.53 24.46 -28.99
N ALA A 822 51.35 24.84 -28.48
CA ALA A 822 51.20 25.54 -27.21
C ALA A 822 51.73 24.69 -26.02
N LEU A 823 51.37 23.40 -25.94
CA LEU A 823 51.89 22.49 -24.91
C LEU A 823 53.41 22.31 -25.01
N ARG A 824 53.95 22.14 -26.22
CA ARG A 824 55.41 22.02 -26.46
C ARG A 824 56.16 23.29 -26.06
N LYS A 825 55.55 24.47 -26.23
CA LYS A 825 56.11 25.73 -25.76
C LYS A 825 56.08 25.77 -24.23
N SER A 826 54.92 25.64 -23.60
CA SER A 826 54.78 25.66 -22.13
C SER A 826 55.65 24.62 -21.43
N MET A 827 55.81 23.42 -22.01
CA MET A 827 56.70 22.38 -21.51
C MET A 827 58.17 22.81 -21.51
N ARG A 828 58.65 23.39 -22.61
CA ARG A 828 60.03 23.91 -22.70
C ARG A 828 60.26 25.03 -21.70
N ASP A 829 59.31 25.96 -21.61
CA ASP A 829 59.39 27.12 -20.71
C ASP A 829 59.42 26.65 -19.23
N LEU A 830 58.61 25.65 -18.85
CA LEU A 830 58.64 25.07 -17.49
C LEU A 830 59.94 24.32 -17.18
N LEU A 831 60.49 23.58 -18.14
CA LEU A 831 61.78 22.89 -17.97
C LEU A 831 62.92 23.91 -17.81
N GLN A 832 62.90 25.00 -18.60
CA GLN A 832 63.86 26.10 -18.47
C GLN A 832 63.75 26.78 -17.11
N LEU A 833 62.53 27.08 -16.64
CA LEU A 833 62.31 27.62 -15.30
C LEU A 833 62.81 26.67 -14.20
N SER A 834 62.56 25.37 -14.33
CA SER A 834 63.02 24.37 -13.36
C SER A 834 64.55 24.37 -13.25
N GLN A 835 65.25 24.48 -14.39
CA GLN A 835 66.71 24.60 -14.42
C GLN A 835 67.21 25.92 -13.80
N GLN A 836 66.56 27.05 -14.08
CA GLN A 836 66.93 28.34 -13.48
C GLN A 836 66.64 28.37 -11.97
N GLN A 837 65.53 27.78 -11.54
CA GLN A 837 65.14 27.60 -10.14
C GLN A 837 66.16 26.71 -9.41
N GLU A 838 66.66 25.65 -10.04
CA GLU A 838 67.74 24.81 -9.51
C GLU A 838 69.06 25.58 -9.34
N GLN A 839 69.42 26.45 -10.30
CA GLN A 839 70.62 27.27 -10.19
C GLN A 839 70.56 28.19 -8.97
N ILE A 840 69.45 28.90 -8.77
CA ILE A 840 69.31 29.79 -7.60
C ILE A 840 69.13 29.03 -6.29
N LYS A 841 68.45 27.86 -6.28
CA LYS A 841 68.42 26.92 -5.14
C LYS A 841 69.83 26.58 -4.66
N ASN A 842 70.71 26.20 -5.59
CA ASN A 842 72.09 25.82 -5.28
C ASN A 842 72.92 27.01 -4.78
N GLN A 843 72.70 28.22 -5.32
CA GLN A 843 73.31 29.46 -4.82
C GLN A 843 72.84 29.77 -3.38
N SER A 844 71.53 29.80 -3.14
CA SER A 844 70.92 30.12 -1.84
C SER A 844 71.38 29.21 -0.71
N ARG A 845 71.57 27.91 -1.01
CA ARG A 845 72.05 26.91 -0.04
C ARG A 845 73.39 27.28 0.61
N THR A 846 74.20 28.07 -0.07
CA THR A 846 75.54 28.49 0.36
C THR A 846 75.64 29.96 0.79
N LEU A 847 74.53 30.70 0.85
CA LEU A 847 74.54 32.11 1.26
C LEU A 847 74.70 32.29 2.79
N ASP A 848 75.69 33.09 3.17
CA ASP A 848 75.79 33.66 4.53
C ASP A 848 74.73 34.76 4.71
N PRO A 849 74.02 34.84 5.87
CA PRO A 849 73.01 35.87 6.17
C PRO A 849 73.43 37.32 5.88
N ASN A 850 74.73 37.64 5.97
CA ASN A 850 75.27 38.98 5.75
C ASN A 850 75.63 39.27 4.29
N SER A 851 75.54 38.29 3.38
CA SER A 851 75.91 38.45 1.97
C SER A 851 75.04 39.49 1.26
N GLN A 852 75.64 40.23 0.32
CA GLN A 852 74.93 41.11 -0.62
C GLN A 852 74.21 40.32 -1.74
N GLN A 853 74.63 39.06 -1.99
CA GLN A 853 74.07 38.21 -3.04
C GLN A 853 72.60 37.81 -2.80
N PHE A 854 72.05 38.00 -1.59
CA PHE A 854 70.60 37.89 -1.37
C PHE A 854 69.80 38.83 -2.28
N GLN A 855 70.34 40.01 -2.64
CA GLN A 855 69.68 40.93 -3.57
C GLN A 855 69.68 40.38 -5.01
N GLU A 856 70.75 39.73 -5.44
CA GLU A 856 70.84 39.08 -6.75
C GLU A 856 69.90 37.87 -6.83
N VAL A 857 69.83 37.06 -5.78
CA VAL A 857 68.88 35.94 -5.68
C VAL A 857 67.44 36.44 -5.62
N ALA A 858 67.14 37.52 -4.90
CA ALA A 858 65.81 38.16 -4.90
C ALA A 858 65.39 38.60 -6.31
N GLN A 859 66.27 39.31 -7.03
CA GLN A 859 65.98 39.77 -8.40
C GLN A 859 65.75 38.60 -9.37
N ARG A 860 66.59 37.55 -9.29
CA ARG A 860 66.40 36.34 -10.11
C ARG A 860 65.12 35.61 -9.74
N GLN A 861 64.85 35.41 -8.46
CA GLN A 861 63.65 34.71 -8.00
C GLN A 861 62.38 35.46 -8.41
N GLN A 862 62.38 36.80 -8.34
CA GLN A 862 61.29 37.65 -8.83
C GLN A 862 61.09 37.54 -10.35
N SER A 863 62.16 37.43 -11.14
CA SER A 863 62.05 37.13 -12.58
C SER A 863 61.36 35.80 -12.81
N LEU A 864 61.78 34.73 -12.13
CA LEU A 864 61.18 33.40 -12.28
C LEU A 864 59.71 33.35 -11.84
N VAL A 865 59.29 34.16 -10.87
CA VAL A 865 57.87 34.34 -10.53
C VAL A 865 57.09 34.99 -11.68
N GLY A 866 57.64 36.04 -12.30
CA GLY A 866 57.05 36.70 -13.45
C GLY A 866 56.97 35.81 -14.69
N ASP A 867 58.03 35.06 -14.97
CA ASP A 867 58.10 34.10 -16.07
C ASP A 867 57.13 32.92 -15.84
N LEU A 868 57.00 32.42 -14.60
CA LEU A 868 56.00 31.41 -14.25
C LEU A 868 54.57 31.96 -14.40
N ALA A 869 54.32 33.22 -14.06
CA ALA A 869 53.02 33.86 -14.28
C ALA A 869 52.69 33.98 -15.77
N ASN A 870 53.68 34.25 -16.64
CA ASN A 870 53.50 34.23 -18.09
C ASN A 870 53.11 32.84 -18.60
N ILE A 871 53.75 31.77 -18.11
CA ILE A 871 53.36 30.39 -18.46
C ILE A 871 51.97 30.05 -17.90
N ALA A 872 51.66 30.47 -16.67
CA ALA A 872 50.35 30.26 -16.07
C ALA A 872 49.23 30.91 -16.90
N ASN A 873 49.47 32.12 -17.41
CA ASN A 873 48.55 32.82 -18.31
C ASN A 873 48.44 32.11 -19.68
N ALA A 874 49.55 31.64 -20.27
CA ALA A 874 49.52 30.89 -21.52
C ALA A 874 48.77 29.54 -21.39
N LEU A 875 48.95 28.84 -20.27
CA LEU A 875 48.20 27.61 -19.96
C LEU A 875 46.73 27.91 -19.65
N ALA A 876 46.42 29.05 -19.02
CA ALA A 876 45.04 29.49 -18.82
C ALA A 876 44.35 29.81 -20.16
N GLU A 877 45.01 30.56 -21.06
CA GLU A 877 44.52 30.81 -22.42
C GLU A 877 44.29 29.50 -23.18
N LEU A 878 45.27 28.58 -23.15
CA LEU A 878 45.13 27.25 -23.75
C LEU A 878 43.95 26.45 -23.16
N SER A 879 43.67 26.59 -21.87
CA SER A 879 42.53 25.94 -21.22
C SER A 879 41.18 26.42 -21.75
N GLN A 880 41.09 27.68 -22.21
CA GLN A 880 39.89 28.24 -22.86
C GLN A 880 39.68 27.69 -24.28
N LYS A 881 40.70 27.08 -24.89
CA LYS A 881 40.68 26.53 -26.26
C LYS A 881 40.55 25.00 -26.29
N SER A 882 40.97 24.33 -25.21
CA SER A 882 41.08 22.87 -25.14
C SER A 882 40.86 22.33 -23.72
N PHE A 883 40.25 21.14 -23.65
CA PHE A 883 40.04 20.38 -22.41
C PHE A 883 41.33 19.84 -21.79
N VAL A 884 42.41 19.76 -22.57
CA VAL A 884 43.68 19.11 -22.23
C VAL A 884 44.39 19.74 -21.01
N VAL A 885 44.15 21.02 -20.72
CA VAL A 885 44.66 21.66 -19.50
C VAL A 885 43.78 21.29 -18.30
N THR A 886 44.33 20.42 -17.45
CA THR A 886 43.63 19.89 -16.26
C THR A 886 43.80 20.77 -15.01
N PRO A 887 42.86 20.76 -14.05
CA PRO A 887 43.00 21.51 -12.79
C PRO A 887 44.25 21.14 -11.99
N GLU A 888 44.69 19.88 -12.04
CA GLU A 888 45.89 19.43 -11.33
C GLU A 888 47.17 20.08 -11.89
N MET A 889 47.23 20.39 -13.20
CA MET A 889 48.32 21.21 -13.75
C MET A 889 48.33 22.61 -13.13
N GLY A 890 47.18 23.29 -13.12
CA GLY A 890 47.05 24.63 -12.51
C GLY A 890 47.43 24.65 -11.04
N LYS A 891 47.09 23.59 -10.29
CA LYS A 891 47.48 23.40 -8.89
C LYS A 891 48.98 23.21 -8.68
N GLN A 892 49.68 22.48 -9.56
CA GLN A 892 51.15 22.37 -9.48
C GLN A 892 51.82 23.70 -9.83
N ILE A 893 51.30 24.45 -10.80
CA ILE A 893 51.77 25.82 -11.11
C ILE A 893 51.55 26.75 -9.91
N GLY A 894 50.37 26.73 -9.29
CA GLY A 894 50.07 27.51 -8.09
C GLY A 894 50.96 27.16 -6.89
N ARG A 895 51.26 25.87 -6.69
CA ARG A 895 52.24 25.43 -5.67
C ARG A 895 53.65 25.96 -5.97
N ALA A 896 54.10 25.86 -7.21
CA ALA A 896 55.40 26.40 -7.61
C ALA A 896 55.49 27.91 -7.31
N MET A 897 54.46 28.67 -7.69
CA MET A 897 54.37 30.11 -7.44
C MET A 897 54.37 30.44 -5.94
N GLY A 898 53.54 29.77 -5.13
CA GLY A 898 53.49 29.98 -3.68
C GLY A 898 54.81 29.63 -2.97
N HIS A 899 55.52 28.58 -3.41
CA HIS A 899 56.85 28.27 -2.88
C HIS A 899 57.93 29.28 -3.33
N MET A 900 57.84 29.85 -4.54
CA MET A 900 58.72 30.95 -4.95
C MET A 900 58.45 32.24 -4.15
N GLU A 901 57.20 32.57 -3.83
CA GLU A 901 56.85 33.69 -2.95
C GLU A 901 57.32 33.46 -1.51
N GLN A 902 57.16 32.24 -0.98
CA GLN A 902 57.73 31.86 0.32
C GLN A 902 59.27 31.93 0.33
N ALA A 903 59.92 31.63 -0.80
CA ALA A 903 61.35 31.86 -0.97
C ALA A 903 61.68 33.36 -0.92
N MET A 904 60.91 34.24 -1.57
CA MET A 904 61.08 35.70 -1.47
C MET A 904 60.96 36.20 -0.03
N ASN A 905 59.92 35.79 0.70
CA ASN A 905 59.75 36.12 2.13
C ASN A 905 60.93 35.61 2.98
N SER A 906 61.49 34.45 2.63
CA SER A 906 62.67 33.87 3.31
C SER A 906 63.98 34.59 2.93
N ILE A 907 64.05 35.23 1.76
CA ILE A 907 65.16 36.08 1.31
C ILE A 907 65.16 37.40 2.09
N GLU A 908 63.99 38.01 2.32
CA GLU A 908 63.84 39.18 3.19
C GLU A 908 64.32 38.89 4.62
N GLN A 909 64.02 37.69 5.13
CA GLN A 909 64.51 37.17 6.41
C GLN A 909 65.98 36.70 6.39
N ARG A 910 66.67 36.78 5.23
CA ARG A 910 68.09 36.42 5.03
C ARG A 910 68.44 34.97 5.44
N ASN A 911 67.49 34.05 5.32
CA ASN A 911 67.68 32.64 5.73
C ASN A 911 67.95 31.73 4.52
N GLY A 912 69.21 31.65 4.07
CA GLY A 912 69.62 30.91 2.87
C GLY A 912 69.21 29.43 2.85
N GLN A 913 69.17 28.76 4.01
CA GLN A 913 68.71 27.36 4.10
C GLN A 913 67.19 27.23 3.85
N MET A 914 66.39 28.11 4.46
CA MET A 914 64.94 28.11 4.26
C MET A 914 64.56 28.56 2.84
N VAL A 915 65.29 29.53 2.29
CA VAL A 915 65.19 29.91 0.87
C VAL A 915 65.46 28.68 -0.01
N SER A 916 66.58 28.00 0.16
CA SER A 916 66.91 26.82 -0.64
C SER A 916 65.88 25.68 -0.52
N ALA A 917 65.25 25.50 0.65
CA ALA A 917 64.20 24.50 0.83
C ALA A 917 62.94 24.86 0.04
N GLN A 918 62.46 26.11 0.14
CA GLN A 918 61.31 26.59 -0.63
C GLN A 918 61.58 26.55 -2.14
N GLN A 919 62.80 26.89 -2.56
CA GLN A 919 63.21 26.80 -3.96
C GLN A 919 63.26 25.36 -4.48
N ALA A 920 63.50 24.36 -3.62
CA ALA A 920 63.44 22.95 -3.99
C ALA A 920 62.00 22.44 -4.19
N GLU A 921 61.06 22.83 -3.33
CA GLU A 921 59.64 22.50 -3.50
C GLU A 921 59.05 23.16 -4.75
N ALA A 922 59.41 24.42 -5.03
CA ALA A 922 59.05 25.09 -6.28
C ALA A 922 59.54 24.30 -7.52
N MET A 923 60.81 23.88 -7.53
CA MET A 923 61.39 23.06 -8.60
C MET A 923 60.67 21.71 -8.74
N ALA A 924 60.31 21.05 -7.63
CA ALA A 924 59.57 19.78 -7.67
C ALA A 924 58.18 19.94 -8.29
N ALA A 925 57.47 21.02 -7.94
CA ALA A 925 56.17 21.36 -8.51
C ALA A 925 56.25 21.71 -10.01
N LEU A 926 57.26 22.47 -10.45
CA LEU A 926 57.53 22.72 -11.88
C LEU A 926 57.75 21.43 -12.67
N ASN A 927 58.60 20.53 -12.16
CA ASN A 927 58.87 19.23 -12.79
C ASN A 927 57.60 18.35 -12.85
N LYS A 928 56.74 18.42 -11.83
CA LYS A 928 55.46 17.70 -11.83
C LYS A 928 54.49 18.28 -12.86
N ALA A 929 54.40 19.60 -12.98
CA ALA A 929 53.60 20.27 -14.01
C ALA A 929 54.10 19.89 -15.43
N ALA A 930 55.41 19.92 -15.67
CA ALA A 930 56.02 19.45 -16.91
C ALA A 930 55.66 17.99 -17.23
N THR A 931 55.75 17.08 -16.24
CA THR A 931 55.35 15.67 -16.41
C THR A 931 53.86 15.53 -16.81
N LEU A 932 52.98 16.37 -16.26
CA LEU A 932 51.56 16.38 -16.64
C LEU A 932 51.36 16.90 -18.07
N LEU A 933 52.05 17.96 -18.49
CA LEU A 933 52.02 18.43 -19.89
C LEU A 933 52.54 17.36 -20.87
N GLN A 934 53.57 16.59 -20.49
CA GLN A 934 54.06 15.47 -21.30
C GLN A 934 52.99 14.37 -21.46
N GLY A 935 52.29 14.00 -20.39
CA GLY A 935 51.18 13.05 -20.45
C GLY A 935 50.04 13.56 -21.34
N ALA A 936 49.71 14.84 -21.26
CA ALA A 936 48.73 15.50 -22.12
C ALA A 936 49.12 15.54 -23.62
N MET A 937 50.40 15.78 -23.94
CA MET A 937 50.89 15.65 -25.32
C MET A 937 50.82 14.19 -25.80
N GLN A 938 51.13 13.22 -24.94
CA GLN A 938 51.02 11.80 -25.27
C GLN A 938 49.57 11.34 -25.47
N SER A 939 48.60 11.87 -24.70
CA SER A 939 47.18 11.56 -24.91
C SER A 939 46.66 12.18 -26.20
N LEU A 940 46.97 13.46 -26.47
CA LEU A 940 46.65 14.10 -27.76
C LEU A 940 47.25 13.36 -28.95
N GLN A 941 48.50 12.90 -28.85
CA GLN A 941 49.16 12.16 -29.91
C GLN A 941 48.60 10.73 -30.10
N GLN A 942 47.97 10.15 -29.08
CA GLN A 942 47.21 8.89 -29.19
C GLN A 942 45.80 9.11 -29.74
N GLN A 943 45.15 10.21 -29.36
CA GLN A 943 43.81 10.60 -29.82
C GLN A 943 43.84 10.98 -31.31
N GLY A 944 44.84 11.74 -31.75
CA GLY A 944 45.14 12.03 -33.15
C GLY A 944 45.98 10.97 -33.88
N GLY A 945 46.22 9.80 -33.28
CA GLY A 945 47.19 8.82 -33.77
C GLY A 945 46.69 7.38 -33.76
N GLN A 946 45.76 7.06 -34.66
CA GLN A 946 45.37 5.69 -35.11
C GLN A 946 45.07 4.61 -34.04
N GLY A 947 45.02 4.93 -32.74
CA GLY A 947 44.84 3.93 -31.67
C GLY A 947 43.38 3.64 -31.27
N GLY A 948 42.50 4.63 -31.38
CA GLY A 948 41.08 4.51 -30.99
C GLY A 948 40.13 4.32 -32.18
N GLY A 949 40.07 5.31 -33.08
CA GLY A 949 39.10 5.34 -34.20
C GLY A 949 39.47 4.51 -35.43
N SER A 950 40.71 3.99 -35.53
CA SER A 950 41.22 3.32 -36.75
C SER A 950 40.34 2.16 -37.22
N LEU A 951 39.87 1.31 -36.29
CA LEU A 951 39.02 0.16 -36.60
C LEU A 951 37.70 0.59 -37.29
N LEU A 952 37.05 1.63 -36.80
CA LEU A 952 35.78 2.12 -37.35
C LEU A 952 35.99 2.80 -38.71
N GLN A 953 37.07 3.58 -38.85
CA GLN A 953 37.39 4.31 -40.09
C GLN A 953 37.92 3.38 -41.19
N GLN A 954 38.66 2.33 -40.85
CA GLN A 954 39.05 1.25 -41.76
C GLN A 954 37.85 0.40 -42.18
N LEU A 955 36.89 0.11 -41.29
CA LEU A 955 35.64 -0.55 -41.67
C LEU A 955 34.78 0.35 -42.58
N ARG A 956 34.72 1.66 -42.32
CA ARG A 956 34.05 2.65 -43.20
C ARG A 956 34.71 2.72 -44.59
N SER A 957 36.04 2.75 -44.67
CA SER A 957 36.73 2.79 -45.97
C SER A 957 36.58 1.48 -46.74
N MET A 958 36.63 0.32 -46.07
CA MET A 958 36.33 -0.98 -46.67
C MET A 958 34.86 -1.09 -47.13
N ALA A 959 33.90 -0.52 -46.40
CA ALA A 959 32.50 -0.45 -46.84
C ALA A 959 32.35 0.42 -48.11
N MET A 960 33.00 1.58 -48.18
CA MET A 960 32.98 2.43 -49.38
C MET A 960 33.66 1.74 -50.59
N GLN A 961 34.79 1.06 -50.36
CA GLN A 961 35.44 0.25 -51.41
C GLN A 961 34.55 -0.90 -51.87
N GLN A 962 33.90 -1.61 -50.96
CA GLN A 962 32.94 -2.67 -51.28
C GLN A 962 31.77 -2.11 -52.10
N GLN A 963 31.18 -0.98 -51.70
CA GLN A 963 30.10 -0.35 -52.46
C GLN A 963 30.50 0.01 -53.90
N SER A 964 31.73 0.51 -54.11
CA SER A 964 32.27 0.76 -55.45
C SER A 964 32.42 -0.53 -56.28
N ILE A 965 32.92 -1.61 -55.68
CA ILE A 965 33.03 -2.92 -56.33
C ILE A 965 31.64 -3.48 -56.68
N ASN A 966 30.65 -3.33 -55.79
CA ASN A 966 29.27 -3.76 -56.02
C ASN A 966 28.67 -3.05 -57.24
N MET A 967 28.79 -1.72 -57.32
CA MET A 967 28.28 -0.93 -58.46
C MET A 967 28.91 -1.37 -59.79
N GLN A 968 30.24 -1.56 -59.83
CA GLN A 968 30.95 -2.00 -61.04
C GLN A 968 30.59 -3.46 -61.42
N THR A 969 30.40 -4.34 -60.44
CA THR A 969 29.97 -5.74 -60.68
C THR A 969 28.53 -5.81 -61.19
N GLN A 970 27.63 -4.98 -60.65
CA GLN A 970 26.22 -4.91 -61.06
C GLN A 970 26.05 -4.39 -62.49
N GLN A 971 26.90 -3.45 -62.94
CA GLN A 971 26.94 -3.00 -64.34
C GLN A 971 27.35 -4.11 -65.31
N LEU A 972 28.25 -5.02 -64.91
CA LEU A 972 28.69 -6.16 -65.72
C LEU A 972 27.64 -7.30 -65.75
N GLY A 973 26.88 -7.49 -64.67
CA GLY A 973 25.89 -8.58 -64.55
C GLY A 973 24.61 -8.43 -65.37
N GLN A 974 24.34 -7.25 -65.96
CA GLN A 974 23.08 -7.00 -66.71
C GLN A 974 23.16 -7.30 -68.22
N GLN A 975 24.31 -7.66 -68.79
CA GLN A 975 24.46 -7.88 -70.23
C GLN A 975 24.81 -9.33 -70.59
N GLN A 976 24.04 -9.93 -71.52
CA GLN A 976 24.31 -11.27 -72.02
C GLN A 976 25.42 -11.26 -73.08
N GLY A 977 26.65 -11.56 -72.67
CA GLY A 977 27.79 -11.80 -73.56
C GLY A 977 29.04 -11.04 -73.14
N LEU A 978 30.02 -11.74 -72.56
CA LEU A 978 31.26 -11.14 -72.07
C LEU A 978 32.26 -10.90 -73.21
N SER A 979 32.62 -9.63 -73.43
CA SER A 979 33.71 -9.26 -74.33
C SER A 979 35.09 -9.48 -73.70
N GLN A 980 36.14 -9.54 -74.53
CA GLN A 980 37.52 -9.75 -74.06
C GLN A 980 38.03 -8.57 -73.19
N GLN A 981 37.45 -7.37 -73.30
CA GLN A 981 37.74 -6.26 -72.39
C GLN A 981 37.04 -6.42 -71.03
N GLN A 982 35.77 -6.84 -71.00
CA GLN A 982 35.04 -7.09 -69.75
C GLN A 982 35.64 -8.23 -68.92
N LEU A 983 36.21 -9.25 -69.57
CA LEU A 983 37.05 -10.28 -68.91
C LEU A 983 38.27 -9.69 -68.17
N GLN A 984 38.88 -8.61 -68.67
CA GLN A 984 39.95 -7.92 -67.96
C GLN A 984 39.45 -7.05 -66.79
N GLU A 985 38.23 -6.53 -66.89
CA GLU A 985 37.58 -5.76 -65.82
C GLU A 985 37.15 -6.66 -64.66
N ILE A 986 36.55 -7.83 -64.92
CA ILE A 986 36.30 -8.86 -63.90
C ILE A 986 37.61 -9.25 -63.19
N GLY A 987 38.69 -9.45 -63.95
CA GLY A 987 40.02 -9.69 -63.40
C GLY A 987 40.66 -8.50 -62.65
N ARG A 988 40.10 -7.27 -62.73
CA ARG A 988 40.46 -6.13 -61.87
C ARG A 988 39.60 -6.13 -60.60
N LEU A 989 38.28 -6.32 -60.73
CA LEU A 989 37.35 -6.41 -59.60
C LEU A 989 37.73 -7.53 -58.63
N ALA A 990 38.09 -8.72 -59.13
CA ALA A 990 38.57 -9.82 -58.29
C ALA A 990 39.81 -9.45 -57.46
N ARG A 991 40.72 -8.60 -58.00
CA ARG A 991 41.91 -8.13 -57.28
C ARG A 991 41.61 -7.01 -56.29
N GLN A 992 40.63 -6.15 -56.58
CA GLN A 992 40.15 -5.15 -55.64
C GLN A 992 39.43 -5.81 -54.45
N GLN A 993 38.53 -6.76 -54.72
CA GLN A 993 37.84 -7.55 -53.70
C GLN A 993 38.82 -8.33 -52.81
N GLU A 994 39.85 -8.95 -53.40
CA GLU A 994 40.91 -9.64 -52.64
C GLU A 994 41.79 -8.68 -51.81
N ALA A 995 41.96 -7.43 -52.25
CA ALA A 995 42.67 -6.41 -51.46
C ALA A 995 41.86 -6.00 -50.22
N VAL A 996 40.55 -5.73 -50.38
CA VAL A 996 39.64 -5.46 -49.25
C VAL A 996 39.63 -6.63 -48.27
N ARG A 997 39.53 -7.87 -48.77
CA ARG A 997 39.56 -9.09 -47.96
C ARG A 997 40.85 -9.22 -47.14
N LYS A 998 42.01 -8.92 -47.72
CA LYS A 998 43.30 -8.94 -47.01
C LYS A 998 43.43 -7.83 -45.98
N SER A 999 42.91 -6.63 -46.26
CA SER A 999 42.86 -5.55 -45.27
C SER A 999 42.01 -5.94 -44.06
N LEU A 1000 40.88 -6.62 -44.29
CA LEU A 1000 40.02 -7.16 -43.24
C LEU A 1000 40.73 -8.26 -42.41
N GLU A 1001 41.43 -9.20 -43.05
CA GLU A 1001 42.24 -10.21 -42.35
C GLU A 1001 43.40 -9.62 -41.55
N GLN A 1002 44.05 -8.55 -42.03
CA GLN A 1002 45.13 -7.88 -41.32
C GLN A 1002 44.58 -7.19 -40.07
N LEU A 1003 43.50 -6.42 -40.23
CA LEU A 1003 42.79 -5.75 -39.15
C LEU A 1003 42.29 -6.73 -38.08
N GLN A 1004 41.86 -7.92 -38.48
CA GLN A 1004 41.52 -9.01 -37.56
C GLN A 1004 42.73 -9.43 -36.70
N ARG A 1005 43.91 -9.64 -37.29
CA ARG A 1005 45.15 -10.01 -36.57
C ARG A 1005 45.64 -8.88 -35.66
N GLU A 1006 45.51 -7.63 -36.08
CA GLU A 1006 45.86 -6.45 -35.27
C GLU A 1006 44.91 -6.29 -34.04
N ALA A 1007 43.71 -6.87 -34.09
CA ALA A 1007 42.76 -6.89 -32.98
C ALA A 1007 42.91 -8.10 -32.02
N GLU A 1008 43.78 -9.08 -32.31
CA GLU A 1008 44.03 -10.24 -31.45
C GLU A 1008 44.88 -9.85 -30.22
N GLY A 1009 44.24 -9.76 -29.05
CA GLY A 1009 44.94 -9.49 -27.78
C GLY A 1009 44.07 -8.94 -26.63
N ASN A 1010 42.84 -8.48 -26.91
CA ASN A 1010 41.94 -7.94 -25.89
C ASN A 1010 40.73 -8.87 -25.63
N PRO A 1011 40.57 -9.45 -24.41
CA PRO A 1011 39.52 -10.42 -24.11
C PRO A 1011 38.08 -9.97 -24.40
N GLU A 1012 37.79 -8.67 -24.35
CA GLU A 1012 36.43 -8.14 -24.54
C GLU A 1012 35.99 -8.06 -26.02
N ARG A 1013 36.90 -8.18 -27.00
CA ARG A 1013 36.57 -8.04 -28.45
C ARG A 1013 36.07 -9.32 -29.15
N ASN A 1014 36.06 -10.47 -28.47
CA ASN A 1014 35.83 -11.79 -29.08
C ASN A 1014 34.51 -11.99 -29.84
N ARG A 1015 33.44 -11.23 -29.56
CA ARG A 1015 32.16 -11.36 -30.31
C ARG A 1015 32.21 -10.70 -31.70
N ILE A 1016 32.95 -9.60 -31.87
CA ILE A 1016 33.03 -8.87 -33.15
C ILE A 1016 33.84 -9.68 -34.17
N MET A 1017 34.91 -10.34 -33.72
CA MET A 1017 35.69 -11.30 -34.51
C MET A 1017 34.81 -12.35 -35.21
N GLY A 1018 33.74 -12.81 -34.57
CA GLY A 1018 32.86 -13.86 -35.10
C GLY A 1018 32.08 -13.48 -36.36
N ASP A 1019 31.76 -12.20 -36.55
CA ASP A 1019 31.09 -11.71 -37.75
C ASP A 1019 32.09 -11.20 -38.81
N LEU A 1020 33.21 -10.60 -38.40
CA LEU A 1020 34.30 -10.24 -39.34
C LEU A 1020 34.87 -11.47 -40.07
N ASN A 1021 35.00 -12.63 -39.40
CA ASN A 1021 35.38 -13.89 -40.04
C ASN A 1021 34.44 -14.28 -41.19
N LYS A 1022 33.12 -14.18 -40.99
CA LYS A 1022 32.12 -14.51 -42.01
C LYS A 1022 32.18 -13.54 -43.19
N ILE A 1023 32.45 -12.26 -42.93
CA ILE A 1023 32.65 -11.26 -44.00
C ILE A 1023 33.89 -11.62 -44.84
N ALA A 1024 35.00 -11.99 -44.21
CA ALA A 1024 36.22 -12.40 -44.92
C ALA A 1024 36.02 -13.70 -45.72
N GLU A 1025 35.17 -14.62 -45.25
CA GLU A 1025 34.78 -15.85 -45.93
C GLU A 1025 33.83 -15.58 -47.12
N ASP A 1026 32.76 -14.80 -46.93
CA ASP A 1026 31.88 -14.35 -48.02
C ASP A 1026 32.70 -13.63 -49.12
N MET A 1027 33.62 -12.74 -48.73
CA MET A 1027 34.52 -12.03 -49.67
C MET A 1027 35.42 -12.99 -50.45
N LYS A 1028 35.86 -14.09 -49.84
CA LYS A 1028 36.68 -15.11 -50.51
C LYS A 1028 35.86 -15.84 -51.58
N GLU A 1029 34.61 -16.19 -51.27
CA GLU A 1029 33.70 -16.83 -52.22
C GLU A 1029 33.45 -15.93 -53.44
N VAL A 1030 33.20 -14.63 -53.21
CA VAL A 1030 33.05 -13.63 -54.29
C VAL A 1030 34.34 -13.51 -55.12
N VAL A 1031 35.53 -13.51 -54.51
CA VAL A 1031 36.81 -13.51 -55.26
C VAL A 1031 36.94 -14.76 -56.14
N GLU A 1032 36.58 -15.95 -55.63
CA GLU A 1032 36.62 -17.20 -56.39
C GLU A 1032 35.61 -17.20 -57.55
N GLN A 1033 34.38 -16.70 -57.34
CA GLN A 1033 33.35 -16.56 -58.39
C GLN A 1033 33.78 -15.58 -59.49
N LEU A 1034 34.31 -14.40 -59.11
CA LEU A 1034 34.84 -13.41 -60.07
C LEU A 1034 36.01 -14.01 -60.87
N GLN A 1035 36.93 -14.75 -60.24
CA GLN A 1035 38.03 -15.41 -60.97
C GLN A 1035 37.56 -16.51 -61.93
N GLN A 1036 36.43 -17.16 -61.65
CA GLN A 1036 35.78 -18.13 -62.53
C GLN A 1036 34.95 -17.47 -63.66
N ASN A 1037 34.91 -16.13 -63.70
CA ASN A 1037 34.08 -15.31 -64.58
C ASN A 1037 32.56 -15.52 -64.39
N ASN A 1038 32.15 -16.02 -63.22
CA ASN A 1038 30.75 -16.15 -62.86
C ASN A 1038 30.29 -14.85 -62.18
N VAL A 1039 29.74 -13.93 -62.97
CA VAL A 1039 29.07 -12.71 -62.47
C VAL A 1039 27.57 -12.91 -62.65
N ASP A 1040 26.96 -13.56 -61.66
CA ASP A 1040 25.52 -13.84 -61.66
C ASP A 1040 24.79 -13.03 -60.55
N PRO A 1041 23.44 -13.00 -60.53
CA PRO A 1041 22.70 -12.25 -59.52
C PRO A 1041 22.98 -12.66 -58.06
N ASN A 1042 23.44 -13.90 -57.81
CA ASN A 1042 23.82 -14.35 -56.47
C ASN A 1042 25.16 -13.73 -56.04
N THR A 1043 26.13 -13.59 -56.96
CA THR A 1043 27.39 -12.88 -56.71
C THR A 1043 27.14 -11.44 -56.27
N VAL A 1044 26.21 -10.74 -56.94
CA VAL A 1044 25.79 -9.37 -56.57
C VAL A 1044 25.07 -9.35 -55.22
N GLN A 1045 24.18 -10.30 -54.93
CA GLN A 1045 23.54 -10.41 -53.61
C GLN A 1045 24.51 -10.74 -52.47
N GLN A 1046 25.54 -11.56 -52.72
CA GLN A 1046 26.62 -11.82 -51.74
C GLN A 1046 27.43 -10.55 -51.49
N GLN A 1047 27.78 -9.80 -52.54
CA GLN A 1047 28.40 -8.48 -52.46
C GLN A 1047 27.57 -7.44 -51.66
N GLU A 1048 26.25 -7.38 -51.86
CA GLU A 1048 25.35 -6.56 -51.05
C GLU A 1048 25.29 -7.00 -49.58
N ARG A 1049 25.30 -8.33 -49.32
CA ARG A 1049 25.35 -8.89 -47.97
C ARG A 1049 26.67 -8.58 -47.26
N ILE A 1050 27.81 -8.63 -47.95
CA ILE A 1050 29.12 -8.24 -47.44
C ILE A 1050 29.10 -6.76 -47.02
N LEU A 1051 28.59 -5.88 -47.88
CA LEU A 1051 28.43 -4.45 -47.57
C LEU A 1051 27.50 -4.23 -46.36
N SER A 1052 26.35 -4.89 -46.32
CA SER A 1052 25.41 -4.83 -45.20
C SER A 1052 26.05 -5.27 -43.88
N ARG A 1053 26.82 -6.37 -43.89
CA ARG A 1053 27.54 -6.88 -42.70
C ARG A 1053 28.68 -5.96 -42.26
N LEU A 1054 29.42 -5.34 -43.18
CA LEU A 1054 30.44 -4.32 -42.86
C LEU A 1054 29.80 -3.10 -42.17
N LEU A 1055 28.68 -2.60 -42.70
CA LEU A 1055 27.91 -1.50 -42.11
C LEU A 1055 27.29 -1.89 -40.76
N GLN A 1056 26.87 -3.14 -40.58
CA GLN A 1056 26.38 -3.65 -39.29
C GLN A 1056 27.50 -3.78 -38.25
N ALA A 1057 28.68 -4.23 -38.66
CA ALA A 1057 29.86 -4.27 -37.78
C ALA A 1057 30.28 -2.85 -37.35
N GLN A 1058 30.24 -1.89 -38.28
CA GLN A 1058 30.44 -0.46 -37.99
C GLN A 1058 29.42 0.07 -36.96
N ARG A 1059 28.12 -0.25 -37.11
CA ARG A 1059 27.08 0.14 -36.14
C ARG A 1059 27.27 -0.52 -34.77
N SER A 1060 27.53 -1.83 -34.72
CA SER A 1060 27.71 -2.55 -33.45
C SER A 1060 28.97 -2.13 -32.68
N LEU A 1061 29.99 -1.61 -33.36
CA LEU A 1061 31.13 -0.96 -32.71
C LEU A 1061 30.70 0.38 -32.09
N ARG A 1062 30.02 1.23 -32.87
CA ARG A 1062 29.48 2.51 -32.41
C ARG A 1062 28.56 2.35 -31.19
N GLU A 1063 27.71 1.32 -31.16
CA GLU A 1063 26.77 1.09 -30.05
C GLU A 1063 27.45 0.62 -28.75
N ARG A 1064 28.54 -0.17 -28.82
CA ARG A 1064 29.19 -0.72 -27.61
C ARG A 1064 30.15 0.24 -26.93
N ASP A 1065 30.83 1.10 -27.68
CA ASP A 1065 31.73 2.09 -27.08
C ASP A 1065 30.95 3.12 -26.20
N PHE A 1066 29.61 3.19 -26.36
CA PHE A 1066 28.69 4.03 -25.55
C PHE A 1066 27.63 3.24 -24.77
N GLU A 1067 27.86 1.97 -24.43
CA GLU A 1067 27.08 1.37 -23.35
C GLU A 1067 27.17 2.27 -22.10
N GLN A 1068 26.02 2.76 -21.61
CA GLN A 1068 25.97 3.58 -20.41
C GLN A 1068 26.56 2.79 -19.23
N ARG A 1069 27.85 3.01 -18.95
CA ARG A 1069 28.49 2.54 -17.71
C ARG A 1069 27.78 3.23 -16.56
N ARG A 1070 26.75 2.56 -16.02
CA ARG A 1070 25.92 2.99 -14.89
C ARG A 1070 26.85 3.54 -13.82
N LYS A 1071 26.94 4.87 -13.71
CA LYS A 1071 27.77 5.54 -12.70
C LYS A 1071 27.20 5.13 -11.35
N ALA A 1072 27.86 4.16 -10.71
CA ALA A 1072 27.63 3.85 -9.31
C ALA A 1072 28.20 5.02 -8.50
N THR A 1073 27.44 6.11 -8.44
CA THR A 1073 27.60 7.11 -7.39
C THR A 1073 27.44 6.36 -6.08
N VAL A 1074 28.55 6.20 -5.35
CA VAL A 1074 28.48 5.81 -3.94
C VAL A 1074 27.53 6.83 -3.33
N GLY A 1075 26.41 6.38 -2.79
CA GLY A 1075 25.40 7.28 -2.26
C GLY A 1075 26.06 8.15 -1.21
N ILE A 1076 26.33 9.42 -1.54
CA ILE A 1076 26.57 10.44 -0.54
C ILE A 1076 25.26 10.48 0.20
N THR A 1077 25.18 9.76 1.31
CA THR A 1077 24.00 9.76 2.17
C THR A 1077 23.89 11.20 2.62
N PRO A 1078 22.92 12.01 2.12
CA PRO A 1078 22.69 13.30 2.74
C PRO A 1078 22.40 12.96 4.19
N SER A 1079 23.03 13.68 5.12
CA SER A 1079 22.64 13.60 6.53
C SER A 1079 21.24 14.20 6.62
N ARG A 1080 20.24 13.39 6.23
CA ARG A 1080 18.84 13.66 6.48
C ARG A 1080 18.79 13.79 8.00
N PRO A 1081 18.38 14.94 8.57
CA PRO A 1081 17.98 14.93 9.96
C PRO A 1081 17.01 13.76 10.09
N SER A 1082 17.27 12.87 11.05
CA SER A 1082 16.47 11.67 11.24
C SER A 1082 15.02 12.09 11.18
N PRO A 1083 14.16 11.45 10.35
CA PRO A 1083 12.74 11.79 10.33
C PRO A 1083 12.28 11.86 11.77
N VAL A 1084 11.70 13.00 12.18
CA VAL A 1084 11.22 13.22 13.55
C VAL A 1084 10.55 11.92 13.98
N GLN A 1085 11.07 11.31 15.06
CA GLN A 1085 10.69 9.97 15.53
C GLN A 1085 9.23 9.74 15.22
N LEU A 1086 8.92 8.66 14.46
CA LEU A 1086 7.58 8.34 13.96
C LEU A 1086 6.55 8.35 15.10
N SER A 1087 6.05 9.56 15.39
CA SER A 1087 5.02 9.82 16.36
C SER A 1087 3.77 9.28 15.73
N GLN A 1088 3.29 8.17 16.28
CA GLN A 1088 2.36 7.25 15.64
C GLN A 1088 1.08 7.97 15.20
N THR A 1089 1.02 8.40 13.95
CA THR A 1089 -0.15 9.07 13.35
C THR A 1089 -1.27 8.11 12.97
N LYS A 1090 -1.43 7.00 13.74
CA LYS A 1090 -2.63 6.15 13.71
C LYS A 1090 -3.90 6.97 13.98
N ASP A 1091 -3.80 7.99 14.84
CA ASP A 1091 -4.89 8.93 15.14
C ASP A 1091 -5.46 9.63 13.89
N SER A 1092 -4.60 10.02 12.93
CA SER A 1092 -5.01 10.70 11.70
C SER A 1092 -5.73 9.78 10.70
N GLN A 1093 -5.51 8.47 10.80
CA GLN A 1093 -6.14 7.48 9.93
C GLN A 1093 -7.50 7.07 10.50
N LEU A 1094 -7.56 6.76 11.82
CA LEU A 1094 -8.80 6.52 12.56
C LEU A 1094 -9.77 7.72 12.47
N GLN A 1095 -9.28 8.96 12.53
CA GLN A 1095 -10.13 10.15 12.33
C GLN A 1095 -10.69 10.26 10.90
N ARG A 1096 -9.91 9.92 9.87
CA ARG A 1096 -10.37 9.98 8.47
C ARG A 1096 -11.38 8.88 8.15
N ASP A 1097 -11.20 7.69 8.70
CA ASP A 1097 -12.15 6.59 8.51
C ASP A 1097 -13.44 6.80 9.34
N LEU A 1098 -13.34 7.39 10.54
CA LEU A 1098 -14.51 7.87 11.29
C LEU A 1098 -15.27 8.97 10.53
N GLN A 1099 -14.56 9.91 9.89
CA GLN A 1099 -15.18 10.97 9.10
C GLN A 1099 -15.92 10.39 7.88
N ARG A 1100 -15.29 9.50 7.11
CA ARG A 1100 -15.94 8.75 6.01
C ARG A 1100 -17.17 7.97 6.48
N ALA A 1101 -17.09 7.35 7.66
CA ALA A 1101 -18.22 6.62 8.23
C ALA A 1101 -19.37 7.55 8.62
N ILE A 1102 -19.10 8.77 9.11
CA ILE A 1102 -20.13 9.79 9.38
C ILE A 1102 -20.75 10.31 8.07
N ASP A 1103 -19.92 10.56 7.06
CA ASP A 1103 -20.34 11.11 5.77
C ASP A 1103 -21.14 10.10 4.91
N ALA A 1104 -21.07 8.80 5.24
CA ALA A 1104 -21.81 7.71 4.57
C ALA A 1104 -23.32 7.62 4.92
N GLY A 1105 -23.87 8.54 5.72
CA GLY A 1105 -25.32 8.74 5.85
C GLY A 1105 -26.07 7.83 6.83
N TYR A 1106 -25.39 7.20 7.79
CA TYR A 1106 -26.05 6.37 8.82
C TYR A 1106 -26.95 7.18 9.78
N SER A 1107 -27.87 6.49 10.47
CA SER A 1107 -28.71 7.11 11.51
C SER A 1107 -27.88 7.55 12.73
N LYS A 1108 -28.41 8.52 13.50
CA LYS A 1108 -27.70 9.10 14.67
C LYS A 1108 -27.23 8.05 15.69
N GLU A 1109 -28.04 7.01 15.93
CA GLU A 1109 -27.75 5.94 16.87
C GLU A 1109 -26.58 5.08 16.39
N TYR A 1110 -26.51 4.77 15.09
CA TYR A 1110 -25.37 4.06 14.49
C TYR A 1110 -24.09 4.91 14.48
N ILE A 1111 -24.18 6.21 14.22
CA ILE A 1111 -23.03 7.12 14.32
C ILE A 1111 -22.46 7.13 15.75
N GLU A 1112 -23.29 7.05 16.78
CA GLU A 1112 -22.85 7.00 18.17
C GLU A 1112 -22.16 5.66 18.54
N LEU A 1113 -22.64 4.55 17.99
CA LEU A 1113 -22.00 3.23 18.07
C LEU A 1113 -20.64 3.20 17.35
N ILE A 1114 -20.57 3.76 16.14
CA ILE A 1114 -19.32 3.87 15.37
C ILE A 1114 -18.31 4.74 16.14
N LYS A 1115 -18.72 5.89 16.69
CA LYS A 1115 -17.84 6.71 17.55
C LYS A 1115 -17.29 5.92 18.73
N LYS A 1116 -18.14 5.22 19.49
CA LYS A 1116 -17.72 4.37 20.62
C LYS A 1116 -16.76 3.25 20.19
N TYR A 1117 -16.95 2.66 19.00
CA TYR A 1117 -16.05 1.64 18.46
C TYR A 1117 -14.66 2.21 18.13
N TYR A 1118 -14.59 3.37 17.48
CA TYR A 1118 -13.32 4.04 17.18
C TYR A 1118 -12.63 4.60 18.44
N GLU A 1119 -13.37 5.08 19.44
CA GLU A 1119 -12.83 5.44 20.76
C GLU A 1119 -12.29 4.22 21.52
N ALA A 1120 -12.98 3.08 21.47
CA ALA A 1120 -12.51 1.83 22.07
C ALA A 1120 -11.23 1.31 21.38
N LEU A 1121 -11.11 1.46 20.05
CA LEU A 1121 -9.89 1.17 19.30
C LEU A 1121 -8.72 2.09 19.66
N LYS A 1122 -9.00 3.38 19.90
CA LYS A 1122 -8.01 4.36 20.34
C LYS A 1122 -7.47 4.05 21.74
N ASN A 1123 -8.33 3.64 22.67
CA ASN A 1123 -7.95 3.35 24.05
C ASN A 1123 -7.27 1.98 24.26
N LYS A 1124 -7.05 1.19 23.19
CA LYS A 1124 -6.54 -0.20 23.28
C LYS A 1124 -5.14 -0.40 22.69
N ASN A 1125 -4.46 0.67 22.27
CA ASN A 1125 -3.09 0.67 21.72
C ASN A 1125 -2.22 1.68 22.48
#